data_AF-A0A967KC01-F1
#
_entry.id   AF-A0A967KC01-F1
#
_cell.length_a   1.000
_cell.length_b   1.000
_cell.length_c   1.000
_cell.angle_alpha   90.00
_cell.angle_beta   90.00
_cell.angle_gamma   90.00
#
_symmetry.space_group_name_H-M   'P 1'
#
loop_
_entity.id
_entity.type
_entity.pdbx_description
1 polymer ?
#
loop_
_entity_poly.entity_id
_entity_poly.type
_entity_poly.pdbx_seq_one_letter_code
_entity_poly.pdbx_strand_id
1 'polypeptide(L)'
;MAQDNSQTPFPGDPKENLQAAAALQNIEAPALAALVTGDAGDNTLVGGMGDDTLDGGGGNDILDGDAGNDVLGGGTGADTLNGGAGDDTLDGGGGNDTLDGDAGNDVLGGGTGADSLNGGIGDDSLDGGGGNDTLDGGAGNDALGGGTGTDTVTYSNTTLGVSVDLGAGTATGSESGSDTLSGIENVEGGSGADTLVGNAGANLLTGNAGNDSLDGGGGNDTLDGGAGNDALGGGTGTDTVTYSNTTLGVSVDLGAGTATGSESGSDTLTGIENVEGGSGADTLVGNTGANLLTGNAGNDSLSGSGGNDTLEGGLGEDTAVFSGDFADYQITNLGGGAIEVSDQRVGSPDGTDLLMGIENLQFNDQTITVDDVLMPVAVEGDHLFRVLADGSASGDLDTDTVAVSLVSDVANGSLTLNADGTYSYTPTLGFTGVDSFVYLDGGVERTVRIEVGLAGSGPAQQVNNVVGQNEASADLTALSGGGYLVTWVVSNGGVDQGVYAQRFDAQGIEVGAEIFIPKPGAPDVSAFNPTAVELADGTFVLLWQFGNANDPGLRALRYAADGTQLSVSEVNIDGGPRGERDPEITALEDGGYAVAWDRTDDQGNDDILVRTFDADGTPRTAALSLDVGAGNKAPAILTLGGGEFLVAWVGDSNTDIIGQRFDATTGTAVVGGQFTIATTAVGETASRVDLALLEGGSLVAVWSESNADADGAGLLGRVFAADGTPLGAAFTVNETVAGEQLTPSVTELPGGGFLVTWASEIGGQSNIHARAFDAGGTPVGEEFVVTDGLAGSQSNPEVIVLEDGRLAFSWGEPDGTSDGIFTRVLSLGTDRHDNLQGGIEDDTLRGFAGNDILDGGAGNDTLDGGAGTDTVSYVNTTLGVSVDLGAGTATGGETGTDSLSNIENVEGGSGNDSLSGGADANLLSGNAGADTLVGGAGNDTLDGGAGDDTAVFSGNFADYQVTDLGGGNVQVADQRVGSPDGTDFLTGIENLQFNDQIITVDDALTPPLAADDHLLRVLADGAAAGDLDTDTVAVTLVSDVSNGSLTLNADGTYSYTPAMGFSGVDSFVYLDGGVERTVRIEVGLGGSGPAVSVNNTAIFVGDIASLAGGGYVTTVSTGSVVSTQRFNDQGEAVGSPLLIGQPLNSPEVIGLSDGGFVVGLEWDEGIYVQRYDADGGLVGTGSTIA
;
A
#
# COMPACT_ATOMS: atom_id res chain seq x y z
N MET A 1 11.50 -39.66 -46.29
CA MET A 1 11.53 -41.03 -46.86
C MET A 1 12.83 -41.72 -46.44
N ALA A 2 12.74 -42.98 -45.95
CA ALA A 2 13.75 -43.92 -45.40
C ALA A 2 14.13 -43.71 -43.91
N GLN A 3 13.52 -44.44 -42.94
CA GLN A 3 13.76 -45.83 -42.44
C GLN A 3 14.96 -45.94 -41.47
N ASP A 4 14.97 -46.65 -40.32
CA ASP A 4 14.00 -47.52 -39.57
C ASP A 4 14.72 -48.11 -38.31
N ASN A 5 13.91 -48.61 -37.35
CA ASN A 5 14.13 -49.63 -36.30
C ASN A 5 14.73 -49.25 -34.94
N SER A 6 14.24 -49.71 -33.78
CA SER A 6 13.12 -50.60 -33.35
C SER A 6 13.23 -50.70 -31.81
N GLN A 7 12.19 -50.75 -30.97
CA GLN A 7 11.41 -51.94 -30.59
C GLN A 7 10.22 -51.60 -29.65
N THR A 8 9.12 -52.34 -29.79
CA THR A 8 7.87 -52.44 -28.99
C THR A 8 7.88 -53.75 -28.15
N PRO A 9 6.99 -54.08 -27.13
CA PRO A 9 5.52 -53.90 -27.25
C PRO A 9 4.51 -53.98 -26.03
N PHE A 10 3.28 -53.49 -26.30
CA PHE A 10 1.89 -53.89 -25.85
C PHE A 10 1.34 -53.51 -24.44
N PRO A 11 0.00 -53.39 -24.24
CA PRO A 11 -0.97 -52.45 -24.86
C PRO A 11 -2.00 -51.82 -23.85
N GLY A 12 -2.51 -50.62 -24.17
CA GLY A 12 -3.72 -50.03 -23.57
C GLY A 12 -4.21 -48.85 -24.41
N ASP A 13 -5.50 -48.78 -24.67
CA ASP A 13 -6.24 -47.83 -25.55
C ASP A 13 -7.20 -47.02 -24.66
N PRO A 14 -7.84 -45.90 -25.09
CA PRO A 14 -7.38 -44.60 -25.61
C PRO A 14 -7.85 -43.39 -24.74
N LYS A 15 -7.33 -42.19 -25.06
CA LYS A 15 -7.76 -40.81 -24.71
C LYS A 15 -7.04 -40.09 -23.55
N GLU A 16 -6.83 -38.78 -23.80
CA GLU A 16 -6.33 -37.69 -22.95
C GLU A 16 -4.81 -37.64 -22.69
N ASN A 17 -4.12 -36.63 -23.25
CA ASN A 17 -3.92 -35.37 -22.52
C ASN A 17 -3.39 -34.26 -23.44
N LEU A 18 -3.97 -33.07 -23.33
CA LEU A 18 -3.61 -31.81 -23.97
C LEU A 18 -2.74 -31.06 -22.95
N GLN A 19 -1.48 -30.72 -23.28
CA GLN A 19 -0.77 -29.51 -22.83
C GLN A 19 0.74 -29.54 -23.19
N ALA A 20 1.25 -28.32 -23.41
CA ALA A 20 2.64 -27.84 -23.50
C ALA A 20 3.35 -27.84 -24.88
N ALA A 21 3.44 -26.66 -25.52
CA ALA A 21 4.70 -25.90 -25.73
C ALA A 21 4.50 -24.67 -26.66
N ALA A 22 4.99 -23.50 -26.22
CA ALA A 22 5.14 -22.24 -26.97
C ALA A 22 6.28 -22.26 -28.00
N ALA A 23 6.18 -21.44 -29.06
CA ALA A 23 7.32 -20.97 -29.88
C ALA A 23 6.95 -19.75 -30.74
N LEU A 24 7.79 -18.71 -30.65
CA LEU A 24 7.90 -17.43 -31.38
C LEU A 24 7.67 -17.48 -32.90
N GLN A 25 7.15 -16.38 -33.49
CA GLN A 25 7.05 -16.14 -34.94
C GLN A 25 7.71 -14.80 -35.37
N ASN A 26 9.03 -14.75 -35.56
CA ASN A 26 9.68 -13.67 -36.32
C ASN A 26 9.48 -13.90 -37.84
N ILE A 27 9.04 -12.87 -38.59
CA ILE A 27 8.89 -12.93 -40.05
C ILE A 27 9.90 -11.97 -40.71
N GLU A 28 11.06 -12.47 -41.11
CA GLU A 28 12.02 -11.72 -41.95
C GLU A 28 11.76 -12.00 -43.46
N ALA A 29 11.54 -10.94 -44.26
CA ALA A 29 11.36 -11.03 -45.71
C ALA A 29 12.68 -10.80 -46.49
N PRO A 30 12.89 -11.43 -47.67
CA PRO A 30 14.14 -11.28 -48.42
C PRO A 30 14.13 -10.13 -49.46
N ALA A 31 14.91 -9.07 -49.22
CA ALA A 31 15.63 -8.16 -50.15
C ALA A 31 14.93 -7.60 -51.42
N LEU A 32 13.60 -7.60 -51.50
CA LEU A 32 12.81 -6.94 -52.53
C LEU A 32 11.43 -6.61 -51.95
N ALA A 33 10.99 -5.34 -52.10
CA ALA A 33 9.63 -4.83 -51.88
C ALA A 33 8.69 -5.85 -51.22
N ALA A 34 8.74 -5.88 -49.90
CA ALA A 34 8.02 -6.75 -49.02
C ALA A 34 6.67 -6.13 -48.66
N LEU A 35 5.63 -6.96 -48.63
CA LEU A 35 4.39 -6.66 -47.94
C LEU A 35 4.32 -7.63 -46.76
N VAL A 36 4.51 -7.09 -45.56
CA VAL A 36 4.48 -7.85 -44.31
C VAL A 36 3.31 -7.34 -43.49
N THR A 37 2.47 -8.26 -43.02
CA THR A 37 1.31 -7.93 -42.19
C THR A 37 1.35 -8.82 -40.97
N GLY A 38 1.29 -8.19 -39.80
CA GLY A 38 1.15 -8.81 -38.51
C GLY A 38 -0.26 -9.36 -38.26
N ASP A 39 -0.49 -9.85 -37.04
CA ASP A 39 -1.80 -10.30 -36.61
C ASP A 39 -2.44 -9.36 -35.58
N ALA A 40 -2.85 -9.84 -34.42
CA ALA A 40 -3.52 -9.03 -33.40
C ALA A 40 -2.83 -9.13 -32.03
N GLY A 41 -1.58 -9.60 -32.03
CA GLY A 41 -0.68 -9.49 -30.90
C GLY A 41 0.68 -8.99 -31.35
N ASP A 42 1.52 -8.67 -30.38
CA ASP A 42 2.78 -7.95 -30.55
C ASP A 42 3.72 -8.60 -31.58
N ASN A 43 4.08 -7.83 -32.60
CA ASN A 43 4.86 -8.27 -33.75
C ASN A 43 6.11 -7.43 -33.93
N THR A 44 7.19 -8.07 -34.40
CA THR A 44 8.38 -7.36 -34.88
C THR A 44 8.52 -7.61 -36.37
N LEU A 45 8.39 -6.55 -37.16
CA LEU A 45 8.40 -6.58 -38.62
C LEU A 45 9.57 -5.73 -39.15
N VAL A 46 10.35 -6.28 -40.08
CA VAL A 46 11.48 -5.59 -40.70
C VAL A 46 11.38 -5.69 -42.22
N GLY A 47 11.41 -4.56 -42.91
CA GLY A 47 11.30 -4.44 -44.38
C GLY A 47 12.58 -4.86 -45.09
N GLY A 48 13.70 -4.31 -44.63
CA GLY A 48 15.02 -4.49 -45.24
C GLY A 48 15.31 -3.40 -46.28
N MET A 49 16.12 -3.72 -47.29
CA MET A 49 16.44 -2.74 -48.34
C MET A 49 15.36 -2.65 -49.42
N GLY A 50 14.92 -1.44 -49.73
CA GLY A 50 14.01 -1.04 -50.80
C GLY A 50 12.65 -0.61 -50.26
N ASP A 51 11.79 -0.06 -51.13
CA ASP A 51 10.46 0.43 -50.75
C ASP A 51 9.53 -0.73 -50.31
N ASP A 52 9.28 -0.82 -49.01
CA ASP A 52 8.55 -1.87 -48.32
C ASP A 52 7.22 -1.34 -47.73
N THR A 53 6.32 -2.27 -47.40
CA THR A 53 5.06 -1.95 -46.72
C THR A 53 4.85 -2.91 -45.56
N LEU A 54 4.79 -2.35 -44.36
CA LEU A 54 4.65 -3.05 -43.09
C LEU A 54 3.35 -2.61 -42.42
N ASP A 55 2.61 -3.56 -41.86
CA ASP A 55 1.33 -3.33 -41.18
C ASP A 55 1.33 -4.22 -39.92
N GLY A 56 1.45 -3.62 -38.74
CA GLY A 56 1.51 -4.32 -37.44
C GLY A 56 0.19 -5.00 -37.11
N GLY A 57 -0.92 -4.29 -37.31
CA GLY A 57 -2.27 -4.80 -37.16
C GLY A 57 -2.83 -4.43 -35.80
N GLY A 58 -2.66 -5.27 -34.79
CA GLY A 58 -2.95 -4.86 -33.43
C GLY A 58 -2.07 -5.59 -32.42
N GLY A 59 -1.97 -5.07 -31.21
CA GLY A 59 -0.88 -5.40 -30.29
C GLY A 59 0.16 -4.28 -30.32
N ASN A 60 1.18 -4.38 -29.48
CA ASN A 60 2.27 -3.41 -29.43
C ASN A 60 3.38 -3.85 -30.39
N ASP A 61 3.46 -3.23 -31.56
CA ASP A 61 4.28 -3.68 -32.67
C ASP A 61 5.57 -2.86 -32.82
N ILE A 62 6.63 -3.50 -33.33
CA ILE A 62 7.89 -2.86 -33.70
C ILE A 62 8.09 -3.03 -35.20
N LEU A 63 8.06 -1.93 -35.95
CA LEU A 63 8.20 -1.89 -37.40
C LEU A 63 9.46 -1.11 -37.78
N ASP A 64 10.30 -1.71 -38.61
CA ASP A 64 11.53 -1.09 -39.14
C ASP A 64 11.55 -1.16 -40.68
N GLY A 65 11.52 0.01 -41.32
CA GLY A 65 11.59 0.19 -42.77
C GLY A 65 12.99 -0.02 -43.34
N ASP A 66 14.04 0.13 -42.54
CA ASP A 66 15.45 0.07 -42.93
C ASP A 66 15.84 1.17 -43.94
N ALA A 67 15.83 0.90 -45.26
CA ALA A 67 16.31 1.86 -46.24
C ALA A 67 15.50 1.73 -47.52
N GLY A 68 14.77 2.77 -47.88
CA GLY A 68 13.73 2.67 -48.88
C GLY A 68 12.89 3.92 -48.87
N ASN A 69 11.73 3.85 -49.50
CA ASN A 69 10.67 4.83 -49.30
C ASN A 69 9.49 4.01 -48.79
N ASP A 70 9.44 3.85 -47.49
CA ASP A 70 8.72 2.80 -46.80
C ASP A 70 7.36 3.30 -46.31
N VAL A 71 6.41 2.36 -46.17
CA VAL A 71 5.07 2.65 -45.64
C VAL A 71 4.84 1.73 -44.45
N LEU A 72 4.81 2.31 -43.26
CA LEU A 72 4.64 1.60 -42.00
C LEU A 72 3.31 2.01 -41.38
N GLY A 73 2.51 1.03 -40.97
CA GLY A 73 1.30 1.23 -40.17
C GLY A 73 1.37 0.40 -38.89
N GLY A 74 1.30 1.03 -37.73
CA GLY A 74 1.28 0.34 -36.42
C GLY A 74 -0.03 -0.41 -36.25
N GLY A 75 -1.15 0.32 -36.19
CA GLY A 75 -2.49 -0.24 -36.14
C GLY A 75 -3.18 0.12 -34.83
N THR A 76 -3.38 -0.84 -33.93
CA THR A 76 -3.91 -0.56 -32.58
C THR A 76 -3.02 -1.16 -31.52
N GLY A 77 -2.59 -0.39 -30.53
CA GLY A 77 -1.59 -0.75 -29.54
C GLY A 77 -0.56 0.37 -29.46
N ALA A 78 0.41 0.25 -28.55
CA ALA A 78 1.53 1.18 -28.46
C ALA A 78 2.65 0.69 -29.37
N ASP A 79 2.79 1.31 -30.54
CA ASP A 79 3.64 0.85 -31.63
C ASP A 79 4.93 1.68 -31.73
N THR A 80 6.02 1.06 -32.16
CA THR A 80 7.29 1.71 -32.48
C THR A 80 7.59 1.55 -33.97
N LEU A 81 7.62 2.66 -34.70
CA LEU A 81 7.85 2.70 -36.14
C LEU A 81 9.13 3.49 -36.44
N ASN A 82 10.09 2.86 -37.12
CA ASN A 82 11.24 3.55 -37.70
C ASN A 82 11.20 3.45 -39.22
N GLY A 83 11.16 4.60 -39.92
CA GLY A 83 11.21 4.67 -41.38
C GLY A 83 12.59 4.34 -41.94
N GLY A 84 13.64 4.84 -41.29
CA GLY A 84 15.02 4.66 -41.66
C GLY A 84 15.46 5.65 -42.74
N ALA A 85 16.16 5.17 -43.77
CA ALA A 85 16.74 6.06 -44.77
C ALA A 85 15.89 6.16 -46.05
N GLY A 86 15.32 7.34 -46.30
CA GLY A 86 14.62 7.74 -47.52
C GLY A 86 13.34 8.50 -47.18
N ASP A 87 12.47 8.79 -48.15
CA ASP A 87 11.24 9.55 -47.83
C ASP A 87 10.10 8.58 -47.49
N ASP A 88 9.79 8.46 -46.21
CA ASP A 88 8.95 7.43 -45.61
C ASP A 88 7.56 7.95 -45.19
N THR A 89 6.63 7.03 -44.97
CA THR A 89 5.28 7.33 -44.47
C THR A 89 4.93 6.41 -43.32
N LEU A 90 4.80 6.99 -42.14
CA LEU A 90 4.51 6.29 -40.89
C LEU A 90 3.13 6.72 -40.37
N ASP A 91 2.32 5.75 -39.96
CA ASP A 91 1.00 5.93 -39.34
C ASP A 91 0.94 5.05 -38.08
N GLY A 92 1.03 5.65 -36.90
CA GLY A 92 1.01 4.92 -35.62
C GLY A 92 -0.34 4.21 -35.43
N GLY A 93 -1.41 4.98 -35.57
CA GLY A 93 -2.77 4.45 -35.60
C GLY A 93 -3.49 4.74 -34.30
N GLY A 94 -3.53 3.81 -33.36
CA GLY A 94 -4.26 3.98 -32.12
C GLY A 94 -3.58 3.34 -30.92
N GLY A 95 -3.12 4.16 -29.99
CA GLY A 95 -2.32 3.82 -28.82
C GLY A 95 -1.25 4.89 -28.68
N ASN A 96 -0.30 4.71 -27.76
CA ASN A 96 0.77 5.71 -27.57
C ASN A 96 1.97 5.28 -28.40
N ASP A 97 2.16 5.90 -29.55
CA ASP A 97 3.07 5.44 -30.58
C ASP A 97 4.38 6.25 -30.60
N THR A 98 5.50 5.59 -30.94
CA THR A 98 6.79 6.24 -31.18
C THR A 98 7.16 6.12 -32.65
N LEU A 99 7.24 7.25 -33.36
CA LEU A 99 7.54 7.32 -34.78
C LEU A 99 8.84 8.10 -35.02
N ASP A 100 9.78 7.47 -35.70
CA ASP A 100 11.03 8.11 -36.14
C ASP A 100 11.14 8.04 -37.67
N GLY A 101 11.20 9.21 -38.31
CA GLY A 101 11.43 9.36 -39.75
C GLY A 101 12.88 9.15 -40.16
N ASP A 102 13.83 9.32 -39.22
CA ASP A 102 15.26 9.23 -39.45
C ASP A 102 15.80 10.20 -40.53
N ALA A 103 15.95 9.79 -41.78
CA ALA A 103 16.63 10.61 -42.80
C ALA A 103 15.88 10.64 -44.13
N GLY A 104 15.11 11.69 -44.35
CA GLY A 104 14.33 11.86 -45.57
C GLY A 104 13.50 13.13 -45.54
N ASN A 105 12.44 13.18 -46.32
CA ASN A 105 11.37 14.17 -46.12
C ASN A 105 10.12 13.36 -45.80
N ASP A 106 9.90 13.15 -44.52
CA ASP A 106 9.06 12.09 -44.01
C ASP A 106 7.67 12.60 -43.67
N VAL A 107 6.69 11.68 -43.70
CA VAL A 107 5.32 11.97 -43.31
C VAL A 107 4.94 11.07 -42.16
N LEU A 108 4.79 11.65 -40.98
CA LEU A 108 4.48 10.95 -39.75
C LEU A 108 3.08 11.37 -39.27
N GLY A 109 2.24 10.38 -38.99
CA GLY A 109 0.96 10.55 -38.32
C GLY A 109 0.92 9.71 -37.05
N GLY A 110 0.76 10.34 -35.88
CA GLY A 110 0.65 9.62 -34.60
C GLY A 110 -0.64 8.82 -34.54
N GLY A 111 -1.78 9.52 -34.64
CA GLY A 111 -3.09 8.89 -34.74
C GLY A 111 -3.96 9.23 -33.54
N THR A 112 -4.31 8.26 -32.70
CA THR A 112 -5.00 8.52 -31.43
C THR A 112 -4.20 7.94 -30.27
N GLY A 113 -3.96 8.72 -29.22
CA GLY A 113 -3.11 8.37 -28.09
C GLY A 113 -2.07 9.46 -27.90
N ALA A 114 -1.18 9.30 -26.92
CA ALA A 114 -0.10 10.26 -26.66
C ALA A 114 1.16 9.80 -27.41
N ASP A 115 1.43 10.43 -28.54
CA ASP A 115 2.42 9.97 -29.51
C ASP A 115 3.73 10.79 -29.44
N SER A 116 4.86 10.15 -29.74
CA SER A 116 6.17 10.79 -29.88
C SER A 116 6.63 10.71 -31.33
N LEU A 117 6.71 11.86 -32.01
CA LEU A 117 7.07 11.95 -33.42
C LEU A 117 8.40 12.69 -33.58
N ASN A 118 9.38 12.05 -34.21
CA ASN A 118 10.65 12.65 -34.61
C ASN A 118 10.79 12.63 -36.14
N GLY A 119 10.89 13.81 -36.77
CA GLY A 119 11.11 13.94 -38.22
C GLY A 119 12.52 13.57 -38.65
N GLY A 120 13.51 13.85 -37.81
CA GLY A 120 14.91 13.55 -38.11
C GLY A 120 15.56 14.58 -39.05
N ILE A 121 16.13 14.14 -40.16
CA ILE A 121 16.86 15.01 -41.10
C ILE A 121 16.11 15.17 -42.42
N GLY A 122 15.55 16.35 -42.63
CA GLY A 122 15.07 16.86 -43.91
C GLY A 122 13.85 17.75 -43.70
N ASP A 123 13.06 18.04 -44.75
CA ASP A 123 11.87 18.90 -44.60
C ASP A 123 10.63 17.99 -44.34
N ASP A 124 10.27 17.81 -43.07
CA ASP A 124 9.33 16.78 -42.61
C ASP A 124 7.91 17.30 -42.34
N SER A 125 6.94 16.39 -42.30
CA SER A 125 5.53 16.69 -42.02
C SER A 125 4.99 15.76 -40.93
N LEU A 126 4.78 16.31 -39.74
CA LEU A 126 4.32 15.61 -38.54
C LEU A 126 2.89 16.05 -38.19
N ASP A 127 2.01 15.09 -37.93
CA ASP A 127 0.64 15.29 -37.41
C ASP A 127 0.45 14.36 -36.21
N GLY A 128 0.47 14.88 -34.98
CA GLY A 128 0.28 14.09 -33.76
C GLY A 128 -1.08 13.40 -33.74
N GLY A 129 -2.12 14.14 -34.10
CA GLY A 129 -3.46 13.60 -34.27
C GLY A 129 -4.32 13.87 -33.04
N GLY A 130 -4.54 12.87 -32.19
CA GLY A 130 -5.46 12.99 -31.07
C GLY A 130 -4.92 12.39 -29.79
N GLY A 131 -4.46 13.23 -28.88
CA GLY A 131 -3.99 12.92 -27.54
C GLY A 131 -3.00 13.99 -27.14
N ASN A 132 -2.04 13.71 -26.25
CA ASN A 132 -1.06 14.71 -25.86
C ASN A 132 0.29 14.32 -26.50
N ASP A 133 0.59 14.93 -27.63
CA ASP A 133 1.67 14.46 -28.49
C ASP A 133 2.97 15.27 -28.27
N THR A 134 4.13 14.65 -28.46
CA THR A 134 5.44 15.31 -28.46
C THR A 134 6.04 15.26 -29.86
N LEU A 135 6.35 16.42 -30.43
CA LEU A 135 6.83 16.56 -31.80
C LEU A 135 8.24 17.20 -31.80
N ASP A 136 9.21 16.48 -32.35
CA ASP A 136 10.54 17.01 -32.73
C ASP A 136 10.62 17.02 -34.27
N GLY A 137 10.72 18.20 -34.85
CA GLY A 137 10.89 18.34 -36.31
C GLY A 137 12.27 17.90 -36.78
N GLY A 138 13.26 17.89 -35.89
CA GLY A 138 14.64 17.65 -36.23
C GLY A 138 15.23 18.82 -37.03
N ALA A 139 16.02 18.50 -38.06
CA ALA A 139 16.78 19.47 -38.82
C ALA A 139 16.18 19.71 -40.22
N GLY A 140 15.54 20.85 -40.44
CA GLY A 140 14.99 21.17 -41.76
C GLY A 140 14.08 22.37 -41.81
N ASN A 141 12.96 22.26 -42.50
CA ASN A 141 11.91 23.28 -42.45
C ASN A 141 10.59 22.53 -42.37
N ASP A 142 10.17 22.31 -41.14
CA ASP A 142 9.24 21.24 -40.86
C ASP A 142 7.82 21.78 -40.65
N ALA A 143 6.83 20.93 -40.90
CA ALA A 143 5.43 21.23 -40.64
C ALA A 143 4.93 20.35 -39.50
N LEU A 144 4.74 20.94 -38.32
CA LEU A 144 4.35 20.25 -37.10
C LEU A 144 2.92 20.64 -36.72
N GLY A 145 2.03 19.65 -36.70
CA GLY A 145 0.67 19.77 -36.18
C GLY A 145 0.50 18.87 -34.96
N GLY A 146 0.14 19.42 -33.80
CA GLY A 146 -0.18 18.58 -32.64
C GLY A 146 -1.53 17.90 -32.82
N GLY A 147 -2.57 18.69 -33.06
CA GLY A 147 -3.88 18.17 -33.44
C GLY A 147 -4.92 18.45 -32.38
N THR A 148 -5.47 17.42 -31.74
CA THR A 148 -6.39 17.57 -30.61
C THR A 148 -5.78 17.03 -29.33
N GLY A 149 -5.67 17.88 -28.32
CA GLY A 149 -5.25 17.52 -26.97
C GLY A 149 -4.32 18.61 -26.47
N THR A 150 -3.28 18.27 -25.72
CA THR A 150 -2.26 19.21 -25.24
C THR A 150 -0.90 18.78 -25.76
N ASP A 151 -0.47 19.43 -26.84
CA ASP A 151 0.66 18.95 -27.63
C ASP A 151 1.91 19.79 -27.37
N THR A 152 3.07 19.14 -27.35
CA THR A 152 4.37 19.73 -27.06
C THR A 152 5.25 19.70 -28.29
N VAL A 153 5.83 20.84 -28.67
CA VAL A 153 6.97 20.87 -29.57
C VAL A 153 8.26 20.94 -28.76
N THR A 154 9.22 20.06 -29.05
CA THR A 154 10.50 20.03 -28.33
C THR A 154 11.66 20.41 -29.23
N TYR A 155 12.59 21.17 -28.66
CA TYR A 155 13.88 21.53 -29.23
C TYR A 155 15.03 21.20 -28.28
N SER A 156 14.80 20.28 -27.32
CA SER A 156 15.75 19.88 -26.28
C SER A 156 17.10 19.41 -26.82
N ASN A 157 17.09 18.81 -28.02
CA ASN A 157 18.30 18.37 -28.74
C ASN A 157 19.13 19.52 -29.36
N THR A 158 18.63 20.75 -29.33
CA THR A 158 19.33 21.91 -29.90
C THR A 158 20.30 22.52 -28.88
N THR A 159 21.46 22.95 -29.37
CA THR A 159 22.53 23.58 -28.56
C THR A 159 22.67 25.07 -28.80
N LEU A 160 21.94 25.60 -29.79
CA LEU A 160 21.88 27.01 -30.13
C LEU A 160 20.47 27.52 -29.90
N GLY A 161 20.36 28.79 -29.51
CA GLY A 161 19.08 29.41 -29.21
C GLY A 161 18.03 29.26 -30.31
N VAL A 162 16.83 28.83 -29.92
CA VAL A 162 15.62 28.74 -30.73
C VAL A 162 14.66 29.88 -30.39
N SER A 163 13.89 30.31 -31.39
CA SER A 163 12.82 31.29 -31.20
C SER A 163 11.51 30.70 -31.67
N VAL A 164 10.60 30.49 -30.72
CA VAL A 164 9.28 29.88 -30.92
C VAL A 164 8.20 30.89 -30.56
N ASP A 165 7.18 30.99 -31.41
CA ASP A 165 5.99 31.81 -31.19
C ASP A 165 4.76 31.00 -31.60
N LEU A 166 4.05 30.47 -30.60
CA LEU A 166 2.86 29.65 -30.79
C LEU A 166 1.69 30.46 -31.38
N GLY A 167 1.60 31.75 -31.04
CA GLY A 167 0.57 32.65 -31.57
C GLY A 167 0.78 32.96 -33.07
N ALA A 168 2.04 33.01 -33.51
CA ALA A 168 2.41 33.14 -34.92
C ALA A 168 2.44 31.79 -35.66
N GLY A 169 2.55 30.68 -34.93
CA GLY A 169 2.67 29.32 -35.47
C GLY A 169 4.02 29.09 -36.14
N THR A 170 5.11 29.57 -35.53
CA THR A 170 6.45 29.51 -36.13
C THR A 170 7.53 29.20 -35.11
N ALA A 171 8.52 28.42 -35.51
CA ALA A 171 9.78 28.25 -34.81
C ALA A 171 10.97 28.49 -35.74
N THR A 172 12.05 29.06 -35.22
CA THR A 172 13.28 29.27 -35.99
C THR A 172 14.52 29.02 -35.13
N GLY A 173 15.49 28.30 -35.69
CA GLY A 173 16.76 27.98 -35.06
C GLY A 173 17.83 27.71 -36.10
N SER A 174 19.11 27.75 -35.72
CA SER A 174 20.20 27.43 -36.66
C SER A 174 20.34 25.93 -36.91
N GLU A 175 19.83 25.11 -35.99
CA GLU A 175 19.90 23.65 -35.98
C GLU A 175 18.55 23.02 -36.39
N SER A 176 17.42 23.59 -35.93
CA SER A 176 16.07 23.19 -36.35
C SER A 176 15.66 23.75 -37.71
N GLY A 177 16.15 24.94 -38.07
CA GLY A 177 15.78 25.60 -39.32
C GLY A 177 14.55 26.52 -39.16
N SER A 178 13.52 26.37 -40.01
CA SER A 178 12.37 27.29 -40.02
C SER A 178 11.04 26.55 -40.15
N ASP A 179 10.42 26.31 -39.02
CA ASP A 179 9.30 25.39 -38.90
C ASP A 179 7.97 26.14 -38.80
N THR A 180 6.90 25.44 -39.16
CA THR A 180 5.53 25.91 -39.01
C THR A 180 4.79 25.04 -38.02
N LEU A 181 4.15 25.69 -37.04
CA LEU A 181 3.49 25.04 -35.91
C LEU A 181 1.98 25.29 -35.96
N SER A 182 1.19 24.27 -35.63
CA SER A 182 -0.26 24.43 -35.47
C SER A 182 -0.84 23.45 -34.45
N GLY A 183 -1.77 23.92 -33.61
CA GLY A 183 -2.35 23.09 -32.55
C GLY A 183 -1.28 22.55 -31.61
N ILE A 184 -0.37 23.43 -31.18
CA ILE A 184 0.68 23.15 -30.20
C ILE A 184 0.41 24.07 -29.01
N GLU A 185 0.41 23.49 -27.82
CA GLU A 185 0.13 24.17 -26.57
C GLU A 185 1.40 24.35 -25.74
N ASN A 186 2.39 23.48 -25.86
CA ASN A 186 3.60 23.51 -25.03
C ASN A 186 4.87 23.62 -25.87
N VAL A 187 5.92 24.22 -25.30
CA VAL A 187 7.22 24.38 -25.94
C VAL A 187 8.33 24.02 -24.97
N GLU A 188 9.23 23.15 -25.41
CA GLU A 188 10.49 22.89 -24.74
C GLU A 188 11.66 23.46 -25.57
N GLY A 189 12.44 24.34 -24.96
CA GLY A 189 13.66 24.93 -25.51
C GLY A 189 14.86 23.97 -25.53
N GLY A 190 15.98 24.45 -26.04
CA GLY A 190 17.25 23.73 -26.05
C GLY A 190 18.17 24.15 -24.91
N SER A 191 19.47 23.87 -25.04
CA SER A 191 20.51 24.37 -24.10
C SER A 191 21.04 25.76 -24.47
N GLY A 192 20.26 26.50 -25.26
CA GLY A 192 20.65 27.70 -25.97
C GLY A 192 20.46 28.98 -25.15
N ALA A 193 19.99 30.02 -25.83
CA ALA A 193 19.41 31.19 -25.18
C ALA A 193 18.14 31.46 -25.96
N ASP A 194 17.07 30.90 -25.46
CA ASP A 194 15.83 30.67 -26.16
C ASP A 194 14.86 31.82 -25.98
N THR A 195 13.95 31.96 -26.94
CA THR A 195 12.86 32.92 -26.87
C THR A 195 11.57 32.19 -27.17
N LEU A 196 10.81 31.89 -26.13
CA LEU A 196 9.59 31.09 -26.20
C LEU A 196 8.40 32.00 -25.90
N VAL A 197 7.44 32.02 -26.81
CA VAL A 197 6.23 32.83 -26.67
C VAL A 197 5.00 31.94 -26.83
N GLY A 198 4.18 31.89 -25.80
CA GLY A 198 2.90 31.21 -25.76
C GLY A 198 1.84 31.88 -26.64
N ASN A 199 0.63 31.36 -26.57
CA ASN A 199 -0.52 31.83 -27.34
C ASN A 199 -1.60 32.46 -26.43
N ALA A 200 -2.87 32.13 -26.63
CA ALA A 200 -3.98 32.65 -25.83
C ALA A 200 -4.68 31.57 -24.98
N GLY A 201 -4.20 30.32 -25.08
CA GLY A 201 -4.56 29.18 -24.24
C GLY A 201 -3.54 28.97 -23.13
N ALA A 202 -3.76 28.00 -22.26
CA ALA A 202 -2.78 27.63 -21.24
C ALA A 202 -1.60 26.90 -21.87
N ASN A 203 -0.38 27.40 -21.65
CA ASN A 203 0.85 26.88 -22.22
C ASN A 203 1.85 26.46 -21.13
N LEU A 204 2.56 25.36 -21.34
CA LEU A 204 3.79 25.02 -20.62
C LEU A 204 5.00 25.44 -21.45
N LEU A 205 5.85 26.31 -20.91
CA LEU A 205 7.07 26.78 -21.55
C LEU A 205 8.27 26.42 -20.70
N THR A 206 9.19 25.61 -21.26
CA THR A 206 10.42 25.18 -20.57
C THR A 206 11.63 25.71 -21.31
N GLY A 207 12.45 26.53 -20.63
CA GLY A 207 13.65 27.17 -21.17
C GLY A 207 14.88 26.27 -21.19
N ASN A 208 14.92 25.22 -20.35
CA ASN A 208 16.07 24.35 -20.16
C ASN A 208 17.33 25.13 -19.71
N ALA A 209 18.49 24.91 -20.31
CA ALA A 209 19.70 25.62 -19.90
C ALA A 209 19.90 26.85 -20.78
N GLY A 210 20.23 28.00 -20.21
CA GLY A 210 20.39 29.18 -21.05
C GLY A 210 20.36 30.50 -20.30
N ASN A 211 20.03 31.57 -21.01
CA ASN A 211 19.45 32.75 -20.37
C ASN A 211 18.27 33.10 -21.24
N ASP A 212 17.13 32.56 -20.85
CA ASP A 212 15.99 32.35 -21.72
C ASP A 212 14.96 33.46 -21.49
N SER A 213 14.14 33.68 -22.51
CA SER A 213 13.07 34.67 -22.49
C SER A 213 11.76 33.96 -22.77
N LEU A 214 10.98 33.75 -21.72
CA LEU A 214 9.67 33.08 -21.79
C LEU A 214 8.56 34.11 -21.57
N ASP A 215 7.56 34.11 -22.44
CA ASP A 215 6.34 34.92 -22.32
C ASP A 215 5.12 34.03 -22.56
N GLY A 216 4.34 33.72 -21.53
CA GLY A 216 3.13 32.90 -21.61
C GLY A 216 2.07 33.50 -22.55
N GLY A 217 2.07 34.82 -22.70
CA GLY A 217 1.13 35.53 -23.56
C GLY A 217 -0.21 35.74 -22.85
N GLY A 218 -1.17 34.85 -23.05
CA GLY A 218 -2.37 34.86 -22.24
C GLY A 218 -2.97 33.48 -22.15
N GLY A 219 -3.71 33.21 -21.07
CA GLY A 219 -3.94 31.83 -20.67
C GLY A 219 -3.65 31.72 -19.18
N ASN A 220 -3.62 30.51 -18.65
CA ASN A 220 -3.04 30.27 -17.34
C ASN A 220 -1.81 29.42 -17.61
N ASP A 221 -0.66 30.05 -17.66
CA ASP A 221 0.56 29.48 -18.22
C ASP A 221 1.49 28.97 -17.12
N THR A 222 2.24 27.90 -17.39
CA THR A 222 3.31 27.40 -16.50
C THR A 222 4.65 27.64 -17.16
N LEU A 223 5.56 28.34 -16.48
CA LEU A 223 6.86 28.72 -17.01
C LEU A 223 7.97 28.10 -16.15
N ASP A 224 8.82 27.29 -16.77
CA ASP A 224 10.08 26.81 -16.21
C ASP A 224 11.23 27.50 -16.96
N GLY A 225 11.98 28.36 -16.28
CA GLY A 225 13.16 29.00 -16.87
C GLY A 225 14.34 28.05 -17.04
N GLY A 226 14.40 27.01 -16.21
CA GLY A 226 15.53 26.11 -16.06
C GLY A 226 16.77 26.81 -15.51
N ALA A 227 17.95 26.43 -16.00
CA ALA A 227 19.22 26.91 -15.49
C ALA A 227 19.68 28.17 -16.24
N GLY A 228 19.69 29.33 -15.59
CA GLY A 228 20.06 30.53 -16.34
C GLY A 228 19.98 31.84 -15.57
N ASN A 229 19.76 32.93 -16.28
CA ASN A 229 19.23 34.15 -15.67
C ASN A 229 18.09 34.56 -16.58
N ASP A 230 16.90 34.14 -16.21
CA ASP A 230 15.82 34.04 -17.17
C ASP A 230 14.86 35.22 -17.01
N ALA A 231 14.20 35.55 -18.11
CA ALA A 231 13.15 36.56 -18.14
C ALA A 231 11.83 35.84 -18.33
N LEU A 232 11.07 35.66 -17.24
CA LEU A 232 9.83 34.90 -17.20
C LEU A 232 8.65 35.86 -17.06
N GLY A 233 7.79 35.86 -18.08
CA GLY A 233 6.57 36.68 -18.13
C GLY A 233 5.34 35.81 -18.26
N GLY A 234 4.43 35.81 -17.29
CA GLY A 234 3.17 35.05 -17.41
C GLY A 234 2.20 35.67 -18.42
N GLY A 235 2.16 37.00 -18.46
CA GLY A 235 1.33 37.72 -19.43
C GLY A 235 -0.05 38.03 -18.86
N THR A 236 -1.11 37.47 -19.44
CA THR A 236 -2.48 37.67 -18.93
C THR A 236 -3.15 36.36 -18.53
N GLY A 237 -3.40 36.21 -17.25
CA GLY A 237 -4.35 35.24 -16.70
C GLY A 237 -3.97 34.92 -15.27
N THR A 238 -3.77 33.66 -14.95
CA THR A 238 -3.24 33.23 -13.66
C THR A 238 -2.09 32.28 -13.94
N ASP A 239 -0.88 32.82 -13.86
CA ASP A 239 0.31 32.20 -14.40
C ASP A 239 1.22 31.70 -13.28
N THR A 240 1.81 30.53 -13.46
CA THR A 240 2.67 29.83 -12.52
C THR A 240 4.11 29.86 -13.01
N VAL A 241 5.05 30.24 -12.15
CA VAL A 241 6.46 29.92 -12.36
C VAL A 241 6.79 28.66 -11.56
N THR A 242 7.48 27.71 -12.17
CA THR A 242 7.87 26.46 -11.50
C THR A 242 9.38 26.33 -11.40
N TYR A 243 9.82 25.82 -10.26
CA TYR A 243 11.19 25.47 -9.94
C TYR A 243 11.28 24.01 -9.46
N SER A 244 10.28 23.19 -9.77
CA SER A 244 10.17 21.78 -9.34
C SER A 244 11.37 20.92 -9.73
N ASN A 245 12.07 21.29 -10.80
CA ASN A 245 13.29 20.65 -11.27
C ASN A 245 14.56 21.06 -10.50
N THR A 246 14.46 21.97 -9.53
CA THR A 246 15.59 22.38 -8.68
C THR A 246 15.66 21.52 -7.42
N THR A 247 16.87 21.09 -7.06
CA THR A 247 17.15 20.29 -5.85
C THR A 247 17.68 21.13 -4.69
N LEU A 248 18.17 22.33 -4.98
CA LEU A 248 18.66 23.30 -3.99
C LEU A 248 17.66 24.43 -3.81
N GLY A 249 17.53 24.91 -2.57
CA GLY A 249 16.54 25.91 -2.20
C GLY A 249 16.56 27.17 -3.07
N VAL A 250 15.38 27.55 -3.57
CA VAL A 250 15.12 28.76 -4.34
C VAL A 250 14.47 29.84 -3.46
N SER A 251 14.78 31.10 -3.74
CA SER A 251 14.15 32.24 -3.10
C SER A 251 13.40 33.06 -4.14
N VAL A 252 12.07 33.04 -4.06
CA VAL A 252 11.16 33.72 -4.98
C VAL A 252 10.44 34.85 -4.25
N ASP A 253 10.38 36.02 -4.88
CA ASP A 253 9.61 37.18 -4.42
C ASP A 253 8.84 37.79 -5.61
N LEU A 254 7.55 37.48 -5.70
CA LEU A 254 6.66 37.97 -6.74
C LEU A 254 6.43 39.49 -6.65
N GLY A 255 6.51 40.06 -5.45
CA GLY A 255 6.38 41.50 -5.23
C GLY A 255 7.60 42.29 -5.72
N ALA A 256 8.79 41.69 -5.60
CA ALA A 256 10.04 42.20 -6.16
C ALA A 256 10.21 41.85 -7.64
N GLY A 257 9.52 40.80 -8.12
CA GLY A 257 9.64 40.27 -9.47
C GLY A 257 10.96 39.56 -9.69
N THR A 258 11.42 38.77 -8.72
CA THR A 258 12.73 38.11 -8.74
C THR A 258 12.67 36.70 -8.18
N ALA A 259 13.45 35.80 -8.76
CA ALA A 259 13.80 34.52 -8.14
C ALA A 259 15.32 34.32 -8.16
N THR A 260 15.85 33.68 -7.14
CA THR A 260 17.27 33.34 -7.08
C THR A 260 17.50 31.96 -6.49
N GLY A 261 18.38 31.17 -7.09
CA GLY A 261 18.80 29.86 -6.61
C GLY A 261 20.16 29.51 -7.21
N SER A 262 20.85 28.52 -6.64
CA SER A 262 22.11 28.06 -7.24
C SER A 262 21.93 27.33 -8.57
N GLU A 263 20.74 26.77 -8.80
CA GLU A 263 20.39 25.99 -9.99
C GLU A 263 19.55 26.80 -10.98
N SER A 264 18.61 27.62 -10.50
CA SER A 264 17.83 28.57 -11.32
C SER A 264 18.60 29.84 -11.70
N GLY A 265 19.66 30.18 -10.96
CA GLY A 265 20.41 31.42 -11.15
C GLY A 265 19.66 32.65 -10.65
N SER A 266 19.50 33.69 -11.48
CA SER A 266 18.87 34.97 -11.05
C SER A 266 17.85 35.46 -12.06
N ASP A 267 16.60 35.09 -11.84
CA ASP A 267 15.51 35.34 -12.78
C ASP A 267 14.78 36.64 -12.48
N THR A 268 14.12 37.12 -13.53
CA THR A 268 13.21 38.26 -13.48
C THR A 268 11.80 37.79 -13.81
N LEU A 269 10.86 38.04 -12.88
CA LEU A 269 9.48 37.59 -12.96
C LEU A 269 8.54 38.76 -13.22
N THR A 270 7.63 38.62 -14.18
CA THR A 270 6.61 39.63 -14.45
C THR A 270 5.25 39.01 -14.75
N GLY A 271 4.19 39.51 -14.10
CA GLY A 271 2.83 38.98 -14.31
C GLY A 271 2.73 37.50 -13.98
N ILE A 272 3.33 37.09 -12.86
CA ILE A 272 3.24 35.74 -12.31
C ILE A 272 2.41 35.84 -11.03
N GLU A 273 1.45 34.94 -10.88
CA GLU A 273 0.57 34.86 -9.72
C GLU A 273 0.89 33.67 -8.82
N ASN A 274 1.43 32.57 -9.36
CA ASN A 274 1.68 31.36 -8.59
C ASN A 274 3.15 30.95 -8.67
N VAL A 275 3.62 30.23 -7.65
CA VAL A 275 4.98 29.72 -7.57
C VAL A 275 4.94 28.27 -7.13
N GLU A 276 5.68 27.43 -7.82
CA GLU A 276 6.01 26.08 -7.40
C GLU A 276 7.52 26.01 -7.12
N GLY A 277 7.88 25.58 -5.91
CA GLY A 277 9.24 25.38 -5.42
C GLY A 277 9.89 24.10 -5.92
N GLY A 278 11.15 23.90 -5.55
CA GLY A 278 11.95 22.71 -5.82
C GLY A 278 11.90 21.68 -4.69
N SER A 279 12.86 20.76 -4.68
CA SER A 279 13.01 19.76 -3.60
C SER A 279 13.96 20.24 -2.47
N GLY A 280 14.36 21.51 -2.48
CA GLY A 280 15.25 22.11 -1.51
C GLY A 280 14.48 23.02 -0.55
N ALA A 281 15.13 23.48 0.53
CA ALA A 281 14.51 24.41 1.47
C ALA A 281 14.28 25.81 0.84
N ASP A 282 13.06 26.06 0.42
CA ASP A 282 12.66 27.20 -0.38
C ASP A 282 12.19 28.39 0.45
N THR A 283 12.17 29.56 -0.18
CA THR A 283 11.58 30.77 0.38
C THR A 283 10.70 31.43 -0.67
N LEU A 284 9.39 31.24 -0.56
CA LEU A 284 8.41 31.67 -1.54
C LEU A 284 7.58 32.84 -0.99
N VAL A 285 7.63 33.99 -1.66
CA VAL A 285 6.93 35.21 -1.25
C VAL A 285 5.99 35.69 -2.36
N GLY A 286 4.69 35.68 -2.07
CA GLY A 286 3.61 36.18 -2.90
C GLY A 286 3.60 37.71 -3.02
N ASN A 287 2.64 38.22 -3.80
CA ASN A 287 2.47 39.65 -4.07
C ASN A 287 1.23 40.24 -3.36
N THR A 288 0.44 41.10 -4.02
CA THR A 288 -0.78 41.68 -3.43
C THR A 288 -2.08 41.10 -4.02
N GLY A 289 -1.93 40.17 -4.98
CA GLY A 289 -3.00 39.38 -5.57
C GLY A 289 -3.24 38.09 -4.80
N ALA A 290 -4.18 37.27 -5.25
CA ALA A 290 -4.33 35.92 -4.72
C ALA A 290 -3.29 35.01 -5.40
N ASN A 291 -2.43 34.38 -4.61
CA ASN A 291 -1.31 33.55 -5.06
C ASN A 291 -1.50 32.10 -4.60
N LEU A 292 -1.09 31.13 -5.42
CA LEU A 292 -0.83 29.74 -5.01
C LEU A 292 0.68 29.56 -4.88
N LEU A 293 1.17 29.22 -3.69
CA LEU A 293 2.57 28.93 -3.42
C LEU A 293 2.69 27.48 -2.97
N THR A 294 3.44 26.65 -3.70
CA THR A 294 3.67 25.24 -3.39
C THR A 294 5.16 25.03 -3.12
N GLY A 295 5.52 24.54 -1.93
CA GLY A 295 6.91 24.32 -1.49
C GLY A 295 7.54 23.05 -2.08
N ASN A 296 6.73 22.02 -2.33
CA ASN A 296 7.14 20.69 -2.77
C ASN A 296 7.89 19.92 -1.69
N ALA A 297 9.18 19.61 -1.84
CA ALA A 297 9.92 18.88 -0.81
C ALA A 297 10.97 19.81 -0.22
N GLY A 298 11.23 19.71 1.08
CA GLY A 298 12.15 20.64 1.73
C GLY A 298 11.57 21.18 3.03
N ASN A 299 12.30 22.09 3.66
CA ASN A 299 11.78 22.81 4.81
C ASN A 299 11.55 24.25 4.38
N ASP A 300 10.35 24.53 3.91
CA ASP A 300 10.06 25.70 3.10
C ASP A 300 9.51 26.86 3.92
N SER A 301 9.68 28.07 3.41
CA SER A 301 9.20 29.30 4.01
C SER A 301 8.27 30.03 3.05
N LEU A 302 6.96 29.94 3.30
CA LEU A 302 5.92 30.44 2.41
C LEU A 302 5.25 31.69 3.00
N SER A 303 5.12 32.76 2.21
CA SER A 303 4.47 34.00 2.62
C SER A 303 3.57 34.52 1.50
N GLY A 304 2.24 34.40 1.63
CA GLY A 304 1.28 34.96 0.67
C GLY A 304 1.38 36.49 0.49
N SER A 305 1.93 37.19 1.49
CA SER A 305 2.05 38.64 1.58
C SER A 305 0.72 39.37 1.72
N GLY A 306 -0.13 39.43 0.70
CA GLY A 306 -1.45 40.01 0.84
C GLY A 306 -2.33 39.61 -0.33
N GLY A 307 -3.57 39.25 -0.06
CA GLY A 307 -4.34 38.50 -1.04
C GLY A 307 -5.23 37.53 -0.31
N ASN A 308 -5.88 36.62 -1.02
CA ASN A 308 -6.40 35.44 -0.35
C ASN A 308 -5.65 34.29 -0.99
N ASP A 309 -4.62 33.82 -0.30
CA ASP A 309 -3.60 32.97 -0.90
C ASP A 309 -3.85 31.50 -0.55
N THR A 310 -3.28 30.59 -1.33
CA THR A 310 -3.18 29.17 -0.98
C THR A 310 -1.69 28.85 -0.81
N LEU A 311 -1.31 28.32 0.35
CA LEU A 311 0.05 27.96 0.70
C LEU A 311 0.11 26.45 0.95
N GLU A 312 0.85 25.72 0.13
CA GLU A 312 1.02 24.28 0.20
C GLU A 312 2.49 24.02 0.54
N GLY A 313 2.82 23.51 1.73
CA GLY A 313 4.22 23.26 2.10
C GLY A 313 4.76 22.04 1.37
N GLY A 314 4.17 20.87 1.63
CA GLY A 314 4.49 19.63 0.93
C GLY A 314 5.20 18.64 1.85
N LEU A 315 6.29 18.02 1.40
CA LEU A 315 7.09 17.09 2.20
C LEU A 315 8.18 17.83 2.96
N GLY A 316 8.16 17.76 4.29
CA GLY A 316 9.21 18.27 5.16
C GLY A 316 8.63 19.14 6.27
N GLU A 317 9.44 20.05 6.83
CA GLU A 317 9.02 20.95 7.91
C GLU A 317 8.84 22.37 7.40
N ASP A 318 7.60 22.72 7.07
CA ASP A 318 7.27 23.94 6.36
C ASP A 318 6.77 25.04 7.30
N THR A 319 7.03 26.29 6.91
CA THR A 319 6.70 27.48 7.68
C THR A 319 5.92 28.50 6.85
N ALA A 320 4.65 28.72 7.20
CA ALA A 320 3.91 29.88 6.70
C ALA A 320 4.24 31.13 7.52
N VAL A 321 4.63 32.23 6.85
CA VAL A 321 5.11 33.47 7.47
C VAL A 321 4.10 34.61 7.29
N PHE A 322 3.72 35.25 8.40
CA PHE A 322 2.76 36.34 8.44
C PHE A 322 3.39 37.65 8.97
N SER A 323 2.92 38.80 8.47
CA SER A 323 3.54 40.11 8.72
C SER A 323 3.15 40.79 10.05
N GLY A 324 2.25 40.19 10.82
CA GLY A 324 1.65 40.72 12.06
C GLY A 324 1.99 39.90 13.31
N ASP A 325 1.46 40.31 14.46
CA ASP A 325 1.56 39.55 15.71
C ASP A 325 0.45 38.48 15.72
N PHE A 326 0.59 37.35 16.44
CA PHE A 326 -0.42 36.27 16.46
C PHE A 326 -1.85 36.75 16.81
N ALA A 327 -1.97 37.77 17.67
CA ALA A 327 -3.26 38.34 18.08
C ALA A 327 -4.01 39.09 16.96
N ASP A 328 -3.35 39.35 15.82
CA ASP A 328 -3.93 39.98 14.65
C ASP A 328 -4.69 39.01 13.75
N TYR A 329 -4.56 37.68 13.96
CA TYR A 329 -5.10 36.66 13.05
C TYR A 329 -6.19 35.81 13.72
N GLN A 330 -7.13 35.34 12.90
CA GLN A 330 -8.07 34.29 13.25
C GLN A 330 -7.68 33.04 12.48
N ILE A 331 -7.48 31.91 13.17
CA ILE A 331 -7.16 30.64 12.53
C ILE A 331 -8.34 29.66 12.67
N THR A 332 -8.67 28.96 11.58
CA THR A 332 -9.80 28.04 11.47
C THR A 332 -9.33 26.71 10.88
N ASN A 333 -9.53 25.59 11.57
CA ASN A 333 -9.35 24.26 11.00
C ASN A 333 -10.53 23.92 10.07
N LEU A 334 -10.26 23.53 8.83
CA LEU A 334 -11.29 23.14 7.85
C LEU A 334 -11.47 21.62 7.73
N GLY A 335 -10.59 20.81 8.33
CA GLY A 335 -10.53 19.36 8.18
C GLY A 335 -9.68 18.92 6.98
N GLY A 336 -9.27 17.65 6.93
CA GLY A 336 -8.48 17.11 5.82
C GLY A 336 -7.08 17.73 5.67
N GLY A 337 -6.43 18.11 6.77
CA GLY A 337 -5.11 18.75 6.76
C GLY A 337 -5.11 20.24 6.38
N ALA A 338 -6.27 20.83 6.08
CA ALA A 338 -6.39 22.22 5.63
C ALA A 338 -6.73 23.22 6.75
N ILE A 339 -6.08 24.40 6.73
CA ILE A 339 -6.23 25.49 7.70
C ILE A 339 -6.50 26.81 7.00
N GLU A 340 -7.43 27.61 7.51
CA GLU A 340 -7.63 28.99 7.06
C GLU A 340 -7.06 29.97 8.10
N VAL A 341 -6.17 30.88 7.70
CA VAL A 341 -5.61 31.96 8.53
C VAL A 341 -6.07 33.31 8.00
N SER A 342 -6.86 34.05 8.78
CA SER A 342 -7.50 35.31 8.37
C SER A 342 -7.00 36.52 9.18
N ASP A 343 -6.39 37.50 8.53
CA ASP A 343 -5.89 38.75 9.10
C ASP A 343 -7.04 39.73 9.46
N GLN A 344 -7.14 40.06 10.74
CA GLN A 344 -8.19 40.90 11.33
C GLN A 344 -7.82 42.39 11.39
N ARG A 345 -6.63 42.79 10.94
CA ARG A 345 -6.19 44.19 10.91
C ARG A 345 -6.98 44.98 9.86
N VAL A 346 -7.01 46.31 10.03
CA VAL A 346 -7.74 47.19 9.10
C VAL A 346 -7.11 47.13 7.71
N GLY A 347 -7.87 46.61 6.75
CA GLY A 347 -7.43 46.45 5.37
C GLY A 347 -6.77 45.11 5.07
N SER A 348 -6.75 44.18 6.04
CA SER A 348 -6.20 42.83 5.97
C SER A 348 -4.91 42.76 5.15
N PRO A 349 -3.81 43.37 5.63
CA PRO A 349 -2.53 43.38 4.93
C PRO A 349 -2.11 42.02 4.37
N ASP A 350 -2.40 40.93 5.11
CA ASP A 350 -2.11 39.55 4.70
C ASP A 350 -3.36 38.79 4.23
N GLY A 351 -4.54 39.42 4.31
CA GLY A 351 -5.78 38.84 3.80
C GLY A 351 -6.26 37.56 4.48
N THR A 352 -6.66 36.55 3.71
CA THR A 352 -7.21 35.28 4.25
C THR A 352 -6.71 34.10 3.43
N ASP A 353 -5.84 33.32 4.05
CA ASP A 353 -5.01 32.33 3.38
C ASP A 353 -5.43 30.92 3.78
N LEU A 354 -5.42 30.02 2.80
CA LEU A 354 -5.64 28.59 2.94
C LEU A 354 -4.28 27.88 2.97
N LEU A 355 -4.03 27.07 3.99
CA LEU A 355 -2.77 26.38 4.22
C LEU A 355 -3.01 24.86 4.18
N MET A 356 -2.13 24.13 3.51
CA MET A 356 -2.11 22.67 3.41
C MET A 356 -0.66 22.18 3.55
N GLY A 357 -0.44 21.09 4.28
CA GLY A 357 0.92 20.56 4.52
C GLY A 357 1.87 21.61 5.08
N ILE A 358 1.43 22.38 6.09
CA ILE A 358 2.26 23.38 6.79
C ILE A 358 2.36 22.97 8.25
N GLU A 359 3.58 22.90 8.77
CA GLU A 359 3.86 22.45 10.14
C GLU A 359 4.02 23.63 11.09
N ASN A 360 4.44 24.81 10.60
CA ASN A 360 4.76 25.98 11.40
C ASN A 360 4.07 27.26 10.90
N LEU A 361 3.49 28.04 11.80
CA LEU A 361 2.98 29.39 11.53
C LEU A 361 3.84 30.42 12.26
N GLN A 362 4.57 31.24 11.49
CA GLN A 362 5.46 32.28 12.01
C GLN A 362 4.79 33.65 12.00
N PHE A 363 4.67 34.25 13.18
CA PHE A 363 4.24 35.64 13.40
C PHE A 363 5.41 36.49 13.93
N ASN A 364 5.25 37.81 13.96
CA ASN A 364 6.30 38.73 14.44
C ASN A 364 6.71 38.49 15.90
N ASP A 365 5.80 38.02 16.74
CA ASP A 365 5.98 37.88 18.19
C ASP A 365 6.20 36.44 18.65
N GLN A 366 5.86 35.45 17.83
CA GLN A 366 6.04 34.02 18.11
C GLN A 366 5.88 33.15 16.86
N THR A 367 6.41 31.93 16.92
CA THR A 367 6.10 30.82 15.98
C THR A 367 5.27 29.80 16.75
N ILE A 368 4.24 29.24 16.11
CA ILE A 368 3.41 28.17 16.65
C ILE A 368 3.44 27.00 15.67
N THR A 369 3.44 25.76 16.14
CA THR A 369 3.24 24.63 15.22
C THR A 369 1.77 24.52 14.87
N VAL A 370 1.45 24.05 13.67
CA VAL A 370 0.08 23.84 13.21
C VAL A 370 -0.64 22.82 14.11
N ASP A 371 0.08 21.82 14.63
CA ASP A 371 -0.41 20.92 15.67
C ASP A 371 -0.89 21.66 16.93
N ASP A 372 -0.24 22.77 17.32
CA ASP A 372 -0.68 23.63 18.43
C ASP A 372 -2.00 24.38 18.12
N VAL A 373 -2.34 24.54 16.83
CA VAL A 373 -3.49 25.30 16.33
C VAL A 373 -4.71 24.40 16.07
N LEU A 374 -4.48 23.15 15.66
CA LEU A 374 -5.53 22.17 15.37
C LEU A 374 -6.12 21.49 16.62
N MET A 375 -5.55 21.72 17.80
CA MET A 375 -6.11 21.24 19.06
C MET A 375 -7.11 22.24 19.70
N PRO A 376 -8.36 21.83 20.00
CA PRO A 376 -9.21 22.59 20.92
C PRO A 376 -8.69 22.38 22.35
N VAL A 377 -7.70 23.17 22.78
CA VAL A 377 -7.24 23.30 24.18
C VAL A 377 -7.34 22.01 25.01
N ALA A 378 -6.30 21.16 24.96
CA ALA A 378 -5.87 20.35 26.09
C ALA A 378 -4.41 19.89 25.91
N VAL A 379 -3.49 20.55 26.64
CA VAL A 379 -2.24 20.05 27.25
C VAL A 379 -1.56 18.81 26.65
N GLU A 380 -0.34 18.99 26.12
CA GLU A 380 0.85 18.10 26.20
C GLU A 380 0.61 16.58 26.31
N GLY A 381 0.87 15.86 25.20
CA GLY A 381 1.28 14.45 25.16
C GLY A 381 0.18 13.44 24.79
N ASP A 382 0.07 13.08 23.51
CA ASP A 382 -0.70 11.89 23.08
C ASP A 382 -0.16 11.24 21.78
N HIS A 383 0.45 10.05 21.86
CA HIS A 383 0.76 9.19 20.70
C HIS A 383 -0.49 8.40 20.30
N LEU A 384 -0.80 8.24 19.01
CA LEU A 384 -1.98 7.50 18.53
C LEU A 384 -1.56 6.18 17.84
N PHE A 385 -2.14 5.05 18.25
CA PHE A 385 -1.98 3.72 17.67
C PHE A 385 -3.34 3.13 17.25
N ARG A 386 -3.38 2.17 16.33
CA ARG A 386 -4.61 1.45 15.96
C ARG A 386 -4.35 -0.05 15.73
N VAL A 387 -5.21 -0.93 16.24
CA VAL A 387 -4.96 -2.38 16.46
C VAL A 387 -6.28 -3.15 16.31
N LEU A 388 -6.38 -4.28 15.64
CA LEU A 388 -7.66 -5.05 15.52
C LEU A 388 -8.21 -5.60 16.83
N ALA A 389 -9.52 -5.90 16.87
CA ALA A 389 -10.22 -6.53 18.01
C ALA A 389 -9.63 -7.88 18.49
N ASP A 390 -8.80 -8.51 17.67
CA ASP A 390 -8.11 -9.79 17.90
C ASP A 390 -6.57 -9.73 17.77
N GLY A 391 -6.01 -8.63 17.26
CA GLY A 391 -4.58 -8.49 16.94
C GLY A 391 -3.77 -7.82 18.06
N SER A 392 -2.49 -8.16 18.20
CA SER A 392 -1.57 -7.45 19.10
C SER A 392 -0.69 -6.48 18.33
N ALA A 393 -0.65 -5.20 18.71
CA ALA A 393 0.31 -4.25 18.16
C ALA A 393 1.57 -4.18 19.01
N SER A 394 2.72 -3.98 18.37
CA SER A 394 3.97 -3.65 19.06
C SER A 394 4.71 -2.54 18.33
N GLY A 395 5.42 -1.70 19.07
CA GLY A 395 6.17 -0.58 18.50
C GLY A 395 7.13 0.02 19.52
N ASP A 396 7.69 1.18 19.20
CA ASP A 396 8.61 1.91 20.08
C ASP A 396 8.12 3.36 20.31
N LEU A 397 8.01 3.78 21.57
CA LEU A 397 7.50 5.09 21.99
C LEU A 397 8.58 6.18 22.03
N ASP A 398 9.85 5.81 21.91
CA ASP A 398 10.97 6.73 21.77
C ASP A 398 11.99 6.18 20.76
N THR A 399 12.67 7.06 20.03
CA THR A 399 13.77 6.66 19.12
C THR A 399 15.15 6.90 19.76
N ASP A 400 15.20 7.23 21.06
CA ASP A 400 16.33 7.78 21.79
C ASP A 400 16.48 7.08 23.15
N THR A 401 17.60 6.37 23.41
CA THR A 401 18.01 5.60 24.64
C THR A 401 17.68 6.06 26.10
N VAL A 402 16.71 6.93 26.36
CA VAL A 402 16.21 7.37 27.66
C VAL A 402 15.15 6.39 28.15
N ALA A 403 15.12 6.11 29.45
CA ALA A 403 14.23 5.07 29.96
C ALA A 403 12.78 5.56 30.16
N VAL A 404 11.79 4.87 29.59
CA VAL A 404 10.35 5.12 29.82
C VAL A 404 9.79 4.30 30.98
N SER A 405 8.63 4.72 31.52
CA SER A 405 7.91 3.92 32.54
C SER A 405 6.40 4.15 32.53
N LEU A 406 5.62 3.08 32.71
CA LEU A 406 4.15 3.14 32.67
C LEU A 406 3.56 3.92 33.87
N VAL A 407 2.60 4.79 33.59
CA VAL A 407 1.85 5.61 34.58
C VAL A 407 0.46 5.04 34.81
N SER A 408 -0.29 4.82 33.74
CA SER A 408 -1.60 4.15 33.77
C SER A 408 -1.74 3.22 32.58
N ASP A 409 -2.35 2.08 32.83
CA ASP A 409 -2.51 1.00 31.87
C ASP A 409 -3.76 1.18 30.99
N VAL A 410 -3.84 0.38 29.92
CA VAL A 410 -5.00 0.30 29.02
C VAL A 410 -6.26 -0.22 29.72
N ALA A 411 -7.44 0.21 29.25
CA ALA A 411 -8.74 -0.11 29.84
C ALA A 411 -9.40 -1.34 29.19
N ASN A 412 -9.17 -1.56 27.90
CA ASN A 412 -9.79 -2.58 27.06
C ASN A 412 -8.72 -3.40 26.32
N GLY A 413 -7.66 -3.84 27.04
CA GLY A 413 -6.58 -4.68 26.52
C GLY A 413 -5.53 -5.05 27.57
N SER A 414 -4.38 -5.53 27.11
CA SER A 414 -3.20 -5.91 27.89
C SER A 414 -1.97 -5.25 27.25
N LEU A 415 -1.31 -4.38 27.99
CA LEU A 415 -0.09 -3.68 27.55
C LEU A 415 1.15 -4.21 28.29
N THR A 416 2.21 -4.47 27.53
CA THR A 416 3.58 -4.62 28.02
C THR A 416 4.38 -3.41 27.54
N LEU A 417 4.88 -2.59 28.45
CA LEU A 417 5.78 -1.47 28.13
C LEU A 417 7.17 -1.75 28.71
N ASN A 418 8.18 -1.83 27.86
CA ASN A 418 9.58 -2.00 28.22
C ASN A 418 10.25 -0.66 28.54
N ALA A 419 11.42 -0.72 29.17
CA ALA A 419 12.12 0.48 29.63
C ALA A 419 12.81 1.24 28.50
N ASP A 420 12.94 0.66 27.32
CA ASP A 420 13.60 1.23 26.13
C ASP A 420 12.60 1.85 25.14
N GLY A 421 11.37 2.12 25.57
CA GLY A 421 10.34 2.69 24.70
C GLY A 421 9.46 1.62 24.03
N THR A 422 9.99 0.41 23.84
CA THR A 422 9.27 -0.66 23.15
C THR A 422 8.05 -1.14 23.93
N TYR A 423 6.94 -1.40 23.24
CA TYR A 423 5.70 -1.87 23.85
C TYR A 423 5.01 -2.95 23.02
N SER A 424 4.13 -3.72 23.66
CA SER A 424 3.13 -4.57 23.01
C SER A 424 1.76 -4.38 23.66
N TYR A 425 0.71 -4.22 22.86
CA TYR A 425 -0.66 -4.09 23.29
C TYR A 425 -1.51 -5.16 22.63
N THR A 426 -2.33 -5.86 23.40
CA THR A 426 -3.33 -6.81 22.90
C THR A 426 -4.70 -6.33 23.40
N PRO A 427 -5.64 -5.92 22.55
CA PRO A 427 -6.96 -5.52 22.97
C PRO A 427 -7.70 -6.67 23.65
N THR A 428 -8.71 -6.33 24.42
CA THR A 428 -9.67 -7.29 24.94
C THR A 428 -10.40 -7.86 23.75
N LEU A 429 -10.45 -9.18 23.68
CA LEU A 429 -11.06 -9.93 22.61
C LEU A 429 -12.45 -9.36 22.23
N GLY A 430 -12.62 -8.96 20.97
CA GLY A 430 -13.87 -8.38 20.48
C GLY A 430 -14.12 -6.92 20.90
N PHE A 431 -13.12 -6.20 21.41
CA PHE A 431 -13.20 -4.75 21.61
C PHE A 431 -13.10 -4.05 20.26
N THR A 432 -13.94 -3.08 19.98
CA THR A 432 -13.69 -2.07 18.93
C THR A 432 -13.99 -0.69 19.50
N GLY A 433 -13.38 0.33 18.92
CA GLY A 433 -13.39 1.68 19.47
C GLY A 433 -12.06 2.03 20.12
N VAL A 434 -12.06 2.94 21.10
CA VAL A 434 -10.83 3.63 21.54
C VAL A 434 -10.38 3.18 22.93
N ASP A 435 -9.15 2.69 23.05
CA ASP A 435 -8.42 2.43 24.30
C ASP A 435 -7.28 3.47 24.49
N SER A 436 -6.62 3.48 25.65
CA SER A 436 -5.50 4.39 25.90
C SER A 436 -4.66 3.99 27.11
N PHE A 437 -3.36 4.28 27.12
CA PHE A 437 -2.48 4.21 28.29
C PHE A 437 -1.68 5.49 28.50
N VAL A 438 -1.00 5.65 29.63
CA VAL A 438 -0.16 6.81 29.93
C VAL A 438 1.21 6.33 30.39
N TYR A 439 2.28 6.95 29.92
CA TYR A 439 3.65 6.65 30.31
C TYR A 439 4.44 7.92 30.66
N LEU A 440 5.61 7.75 31.28
CA LEU A 440 6.58 8.79 31.56
C LEU A 440 7.77 8.62 30.63
N ASP A 441 8.07 9.67 29.89
CA ASP A 441 9.32 9.83 29.14
C ASP A 441 10.07 11.05 29.70
N GLY A 442 11.32 10.86 30.14
CA GLY A 442 12.12 11.93 30.74
C GLY A 442 11.54 12.58 32.01
N GLY A 443 10.46 12.03 32.58
CA GLY A 443 9.71 12.61 33.71
C GLY A 443 8.48 13.44 33.33
N VAL A 444 8.09 13.46 32.04
CA VAL A 444 6.88 14.10 31.50
C VAL A 444 5.84 13.01 31.23
N GLU A 445 4.60 13.20 31.70
CA GLU A 445 3.49 12.26 31.41
C GLU A 445 3.02 12.46 29.97
N ARG A 446 2.95 11.36 29.21
CA ARG A 446 2.43 11.30 27.85
C ARG A 446 1.33 10.27 27.81
N THR A 447 0.21 10.58 27.19
CA THR A 447 -0.87 9.63 26.97
C THR A 447 -0.63 8.95 25.62
N VAL A 448 -1.26 7.81 25.43
CA VAL A 448 -1.26 7.04 24.21
C VAL A 448 -2.69 6.62 23.96
N ARG A 449 -3.26 6.97 22.81
CA ARG A 449 -4.59 6.55 22.37
C ARG A 449 -4.47 5.36 21.41
N ILE A 450 -5.38 4.41 21.50
CA ILE A 450 -5.42 3.17 20.70
C ILE A 450 -6.81 3.08 20.05
N GLU A 451 -6.96 2.85 18.74
CA GLU A 451 -8.28 2.59 18.12
C GLU A 451 -8.37 1.18 17.52
N VAL A 452 -9.51 0.52 17.65
CA VAL A 452 -9.66 -0.92 17.39
C VAL A 452 -10.81 -1.20 16.42
N GLY A 453 -10.51 -1.83 15.28
CA GLY A 453 -11.43 -2.09 14.14
C GLY A 453 -11.64 -3.58 13.81
N LEU A 454 -12.44 -3.89 12.79
CA LEU A 454 -12.70 -5.25 12.26
C LEU A 454 -12.20 -5.27 10.76
N ALA A 455 -11.96 -6.41 10.04
CA ALA A 455 -11.74 -6.44 8.53
C ALA A 455 -11.81 -7.72 7.65
N GLY A 456 -12.64 -7.86 6.59
CA GLY A 456 -12.65 -9.15 5.88
C GLY A 456 -13.70 -9.70 4.94
N SER A 457 -13.40 -10.96 4.61
CA SER A 457 -14.16 -12.05 4.00
C SER A 457 -13.38 -13.37 4.32
N GLY A 458 -13.75 -14.53 3.83
CA GLY A 458 -12.98 -15.78 4.01
C GLY A 458 -13.54 -16.84 3.07
N PRO A 459 -12.92 -18.02 2.91
CA PRO A 459 -13.44 -19.07 2.05
C PRO A 459 -14.78 -19.57 2.61
N ALA A 460 -15.77 -19.72 1.73
CA ALA A 460 -16.98 -20.44 2.10
C ALA A 460 -16.65 -21.93 2.31
N GLN A 461 -16.84 -22.40 3.53
CA GLN A 461 -16.67 -23.81 3.86
C GLN A 461 -18.02 -24.52 3.80
N GLN A 462 -18.07 -25.61 3.04
CA GLN A 462 -19.19 -26.55 3.14
C GLN A 462 -19.11 -27.30 4.48
N VAL A 463 -20.18 -27.22 5.28
CA VAL A 463 -20.24 -27.77 6.64
C VAL A 463 -20.41 -29.30 6.65
N ASN A 464 -20.94 -29.88 5.57
CA ASN A 464 -21.32 -31.30 5.52
C ASN A 464 -20.47 -32.13 4.53
N ASN A 465 -20.43 -33.45 4.75
CA ASN A 465 -19.78 -34.43 3.87
C ASN A 465 -20.78 -35.30 3.07
N VAL A 466 -22.09 -34.97 3.08
CA VAL A 466 -23.15 -35.84 2.56
C VAL A 466 -23.67 -35.34 1.20
N VAL A 467 -23.10 -35.88 0.13
CA VAL A 467 -23.46 -35.50 -1.25
C VAL A 467 -24.81 -36.11 -1.67
N GLY A 468 -25.74 -35.26 -2.16
CA GLY A 468 -26.96 -35.68 -2.86
C GLY A 468 -28.22 -35.82 -1.99
N GLN A 469 -28.28 -35.17 -0.84
CA GLN A 469 -29.46 -35.07 0.03
C GLN A 469 -29.95 -33.63 0.09
N ASN A 470 -31.23 -33.42 0.43
CA ASN A 470 -31.81 -32.09 0.60
C ASN A 470 -31.54 -31.56 2.01
N GLU A 471 -30.75 -30.49 2.10
CA GLU A 471 -30.41 -29.77 3.33
C GLU A 471 -31.06 -28.40 3.37
N ALA A 472 -31.47 -27.95 4.56
CA ALA A 472 -32.15 -26.66 4.75
C ALA A 472 -32.07 -26.19 6.21
N SER A 473 -32.55 -24.96 6.43
CA SER A 473 -32.69 -24.32 7.74
C SER A 473 -31.36 -24.27 8.51
N ALA A 474 -30.33 -23.72 7.88
CA ALA A 474 -29.09 -23.37 8.57
C ALA A 474 -29.42 -22.40 9.70
N ASP A 475 -28.82 -22.60 10.86
CA ASP A 475 -28.84 -21.65 11.98
C ASP A 475 -27.48 -21.63 12.66
N LEU A 476 -27.15 -20.51 13.30
CA LEU A 476 -25.83 -20.19 13.81
C LEU A 476 -25.88 -19.75 15.27
N THR A 477 -24.99 -20.28 16.11
CA THR A 477 -24.95 -19.92 17.53
C THR A 477 -23.50 -19.71 17.98
N ALA A 478 -23.20 -18.53 18.53
CA ALA A 478 -21.90 -18.25 19.16
C ALA A 478 -21.71 -19.07 20.43
N LEU A 479 -20.48 -19.51 20.69
CA LEU A 479 -20.11 -20.25 21.89
C LEU A 479 -19.04 -19.47 22.68
N SER A 480 -19.13 -19.49 24.01
CA SER A 480 -18.26 -18.76 24.95
C SER A 480 -16.84 -19.33 25.08
N GLY A 481 -16.40 -20.11 24.09
CA GLY A 481 -15.05 -20.64 23.97
C GLY A 481 -14.40 -20.20 22.66
N GLY A 482 -14.80 -19.05 22.12
CA GLY A 482 -14.38 -18.48 20.84
C GLY A 482 -15.08 -19.03 19.60
N GLY A 483 -15.55 -20.28 19.63
CA GLY A 483 -16.13 -20.95 18.45
C GLY A 483 -17.62 -20.72 18.22
N TYR A 484 -18.18 -21.46 17.27
CA TYR A 484 -19.60 -21.39 16.92
C TYR A 484 -20.20 -22.78 16.61
N LEU A 485 -21.52 -22.85 16.59
CA LEU A 485 -22.30 -24.04 16.27
C LEU A 485 -23.17 -23.76 15.05
N VAL A 486 -23.06 -24.60 14.01
CA VAL A 486 -23.98 -24.60 12.87
C VAL A 486 -24.96 -25.75 13.03
N THR A 487 -26.26 -25.48 12.84
CA THR A 487 -27.32 -26.50 12.88
C THR A 487 -28.11 -26.55 11.58
N TRP A 488 -28.56 -27.74 11.16
CA TRP A 488 -29.33 -27.91 9.93
C TRP A 488 -30.18 -29.18 9.92
N VAL A 489 -31.04 -29.33 8.92
CA VAL A 489 -31.85 -30.54 8.71
C VAL A 489 -31.56 -31.23 7.40
N VAL A 490 -31.55 -32.56 7.43
CA VAL A 490 -31.47 -33.42 6.24
C VAL A 490 -32.81 -34.11 6.03
N SER A 491 -33.48 -33.80 4.91
CA SER A 491 -34.91 -34.13 4.70
C SER A 491 -35.17 -35.31 3.74
N ASN A 492 -34.24 -35.62 2.83
CA ASN A 492 -34.29 -36.78 1.92
C ASN A 492 -33.05 -37.66 2.13
N GLY A 493 -33.15 -39.00 2.03
CA GLY A 493 -31.93 -39.84 2.05
C GLY A 493 -31.89 -41.20 2.72
N GLY A 494 -32.91 -41.63 3.48
CA GLY A 494 -32.90 -42.94 4.14
C GLY A 494 -32.57 -42.89 5.63
N VAL A 495 -31.45 -43.45 6.08
CA VAL A 495 -31.11 -43.57 7.53
C VAL A 495 -30.51 -42.31 8.14
N ASP A 496 -30.08 -41.38 7.30
CA ASP A 496 -29.37 -40.13 7.67
C ASP A 496 -30.33 -38.93 7.69
N GLN A 497 -31.62 -39.18 7.95
CA GLN A 497 -32.63 -38.10 8.10
C GLN A 497 -32.73 -37.68 9.55
N GLY A 498 -32.62 -36.38 9.80
CA GLY A 498 -32.66 -35.87 11.17
C GLY A 498 -32.16 -34.44 11.28
N VAL A 499 -31.87 -34.06 12.52
CA VAL A 499 -31.24 -32.79 12.87
C VAL A 499 -29.75 -33.04 13.03
N TYR A 500 -28.98 -32.11 12.48
CA TYR A 500 -27.53 -32.11 12.52
C TYR A 500 -27.03 -30.84 13.21
N ALA A 501 -25.90 -30.98 13.89
CA ALA A 501 -25.15 -29.84 14.39
C ALA A 501 -23.65 -30.13 14.39
N GLN A 502 -22.86 -29.17 13.92
CA GLN A 502 -21.40 -29.24 13.89
C GLN A 502 -20.83 -28.03 14.59
N ARG A 503 -19.85 -28.27 15.46
CA ARG A 503 -19.13 -27.21 16.17
C ARG A 503 -17.90 -26.82 15.38
N PHE A 504 -17.58 -25.55 15.46
CA PHE A 504 -16.40 -24.93 14.90
C PHE A 504 -15.66 -24.19 16.01
N ASP A 505 -14.35 -24.08 15.92
CA ASP A 505 -13.61 -23.09 16.70
C ASP A 505 -13.75 -21.71 16.05
N ALA A 506 -13.07 -20.71 16.61
CA ALA A 506 -13.16 -19.35 16.12
C ALA A 506 -12.65 -19.23 14.67
N GLN A 507 -11.72 -20.12 14.27
CA GLN A 507 -11.11 -20.14 12.94
C GLN A 507 -12.01 -20.81 11.89
N GLY A 508 -13.13 -21.42 12.29
CA GLY A 508 -13.99 -22.16 11.37
C GLY A 508 -13.55 -23.61 11.18
N ILE A 509 -12.65 -24.14 12.02
CA ILE A 509 -12.25 -25.55 11.98
C ILE A 509 -13.21 -26.42 12.80
N GLU A 510 -13.61 -27.55 12.24
CA GLU A 510 -14.53 -28.49 12.91
C GLU A 510 -13.97 -29.01 14.26
N VAL A 511 -14.72 -28.78 15.34
CA VAL A 511 -14.35 -29.22 16.70
C VAL A 511 -15.25 -30.36 17.18
N GLY A 512 -14.68 -31.55 17.24
CA GLY A 512 -15.35 -32.72 17.79
C GLY A 512 -16.28 -33.40 16.78
N ALA A 513 -17.05 -34.38 17.25
CA ALA A 513 -17.91 -35.17 16.37
C ALA A 513 -19.23 -34.44 16.10
N GLU A 514 -19.67 -34.51 14.84
CA GLU A 514 -21.00 -34.11 14.40
C GLU A 514 -22.09 -34.72 15.29
N ILE A 515 -23.03 -33.88 15.72
CA ILE A 515 -24.20 -34.28 16.49
C ILE A 515 -25.31 -34.63 15.51
N PHE A 516 -25.71 -35.90 15.51
CA PHE A 516 -26.84 -36.37 14.73
C PHE A 516 -27.99 -36.83 15.63
N ILE A 517 -29.15 -36.19 15.45
CA ILE A 517 -30.41 -36.60 16.08
C ILE A 517 -31.28 -37.25 15.00
N PRO A 518 -31.34 -38.59 14.94
CA PRO A 518 -32.12 -39.28 13.93
C PRO A 518 -33.60 -39.00 14.11
N LYS A 519 -34.30 -38.79 13.00
CA LYS A 519 -35.76 -38.69 13.05
C LYS A 519 -36.38 -39.96 13.66
N PRO A 520 -37.54 -39.85 14.34
CA PRO A 520 -38.30 -41.01 14.75
C PRO A 520 -38.69 -41.86 13.52
N GLY A 521 -38.47 -43.18 13.56
CA GLY A 521 -38.56 -44.11 12.42
C GLY A 521 -39.93 -44.31 11.74
N ALA A 522 -40.87 -43.37 11.88
CA ALA A 522 -42.11 -43.32 11.11
C ALA A 522 -41.86 -42.71 9.72
N PRO A 523 -42.52 -43.23 8.66
CA PRO A 523 -42.23 -42.87 7.27
C PRO A 523 -42.61 -41.42 6.86
N ASP A 524 -43.23 -40.62 7.72
CA ASP A 524 -43.76 -39.29 7.38
C ASP A 524 -43.34 -38.20 8.38
N VAL A 525 -42.28 -38.40 9.18
CA VAL A 525 -41.78 -37.37 10.10
C VAL A 525 -40.60 -36.66 9.45
N SER A 526 -40.71 -35.35 9.30
CA SER A 526 -39.66 -34.44 8.84
C SER A 526 -39.11 -33.66 10.03
N ALA A 527 -37.83 -33.28 9.95
CA ALA A 527 -37.20 -32.34 10.85
C ALA A 527 -37.25 -30.94 10.22
N PHE A 528 -37.48 -29.91 11.02
CA PHE A 528 -37.53 -28.52 10.58
C PHE A 528 -36.88 -27.60 11.63
N ASN A 529 -36.35 -26.47 11.14
CA ASN A 529 -35.94 -25.30 11.91
C ASN A 529 -35.21 -25.66 13.22
N PRO A 530 -34.05 -26.32 13.12
CA PRO A 530 -33.19 -26.47 14.28
C PRO A 530 -32.61 -25.11 14.64
N THR A 531 -32.50 -24.85 15.94
CA THR A 531 -31.85 -23.65 16.47
C THR A 531 -31.23 -23.96 17.83
N ALA A 532 -30.23 -23.21 18.25
CA ALA A 532 -29.58 -23.43 19.53
C ALA A 532 -29.33 -22.13 20.31
N VAL A 533 -29.08 -22.29 21.61
CA VAL A 533 -28.55 -21.21 22.43
C VAL A 533 -27.59 -21.75 23.47
N GLU A 534 -26.51 -21.02 23.72
CA GLU A 534 -25.63 -21.28 24.86
C GLU A 534 -26.17 -20.65 26.14
N LEU A 535 -26.14 -21.41 27.23
CA LEU A 535 -26.51 -20.97 28.57
C LEU A 535 -25.29 -20.44 29.32
N ALA A 536 -25.54 -19.60 30.33
CA ALA A 536 -24.51 -19.00 31.18
C ALA A 536 -23.54 -19.96 31.90
N ASP A 537 -23.78 -21.27 31.85
CA ASP A 537 -22.87 -22.30 32.39
C ASP A 537 -22.02 -23.01 31.32
N GLY A 538 -21.97 -22.47 30.09
CA GLY A 538 -21.17 -22.98 28.96
C GLY A 538 -21.73 -24.26 28.35
N THR A 539 -23.02 -24.53 28.55
CA THR A 539 -23.73 -25.65 27.91
C THR A 539 -24.73 -25.10 26.93
N PHE A 540 -25.05 -25.83 25.87
CA PHE A 540 -26.03 -25.37 24.88
C PHE A 540 -27.27 -26.25 24.84
N VAL A 541 -28.39 -25.62 24.49
CA VAL A 541 -29.68 -26.28 24.28
C VAL A 541 -29.97 -26.25 22.78
N LEU A 542 -30.06 -27.43 22.19
CA LEU A 542 -30.49 -27.60 20.80
C LEU A 542 -31.99 -27.81 20.78
N LEU A 543 -32.71 -26.95 20.07
CA LEU A 543 -34.15 -26.95 19.86
C LEU A 543 -34.43 -27.34 18.40
N TRP A 544 -35.46 -28.13 18.17
CA TRP A 544 -35.88 -28.49 16.83
C TRP A 544 -37.34 -28.91 16.80
N GLN A 545 -37.85 -29.05 15.58
CA GLN A 545 -39.21 -29.53 15.32
C GLN A 545 -39.18 -30.90 14.64
N PHE A 546 -39.90 -31.88 15.20
CA PHE A 546 -40.23 -33.12 14.49
C PHE A 546 -41.72 -33.18 14.21
N GLY A 547 -42.11 -33.43 12.96
CA GLY A 547 -43.52 -33.64 12.65
C GLY A 547 -43.85 -33.97 11.20
N ASN A 548 -45.13 -34.27 10.97
CA ASN A 548 -45.75 -34.09 9.66
C ASN A 548 -46.55 -32.77 9.67
N ALA A 549 -47.02 -32.33 8.50
CA ALA A 549 -47.82 -31.11 8.35
C ALA A 549 -49.07 -31.00 9.28
N ASN A 550 -49.44 -32.05 10.02
CA ASN A 550 -50.58 -32.08 10.94
C ASN A 550 -50.20 -32.39 12.41
N ASP A 551 -48.92 -32.61 12.73
CA ASP A 551 -48.45 -33.01 14.07
C ASP A 551 -46.95 -32.67 14.28
N PRO A 552 -46.57 -31.38 14.26
CA PRO A 552 -45.26 -30.93 14.72
C PRO A 552 -45.18 -30.96 16.25
N GLY A 553 -44.03 -31.35 16.76
CA GLY A 553 -43.72 -31.25 18.18
C GLY A 553 -42.34 -30.64 18.36
N LEU A 554 -42.26 -29.63 19.22
CA LEU A 554 -41.02 -28.95 19.59
C LEU A 554 -40.29 -29.74 20.68
N ARG A 555 -39.02 -30.03 20.43
CA ARG A 555 -38.16 -30.85 21.28
C ARG A 555 -36.85 -30.14 21.52
N ALA A 556 -36.30 -30.35 22.71
CA ALA A 556 -34.96 -29.86 23.02
C ALA A 556 -34.12 -30.90 23.75
N LEU A 557 -32.80 -30.83 23.55
CA LEU A 557 -31.79 -31.55 24.30
C LEU A 557 -30.67 -30.59 24.71
N ARG A 558 -30.11 -30.83 25.90
CA ARG A 558 -28.99 -30.08 26.41
C ARG A 558 -27.70 -30.86 26.22
N TYR A 559 -26.65 -30.15 25.81
CA TYR A 559 -25.33 -30.67 25.52
C TYR A 559 -24.28 -29.87 26.30
N ALA A 560 -23.20 -30.53 26.70
CA ALA A 560 -22.03 -29.87 27.26
C ALA A 560 -21.29 -29.08 26.17
N ALA A 561 -20.40 -28.16 26.57
CA ALA A 561 -19.53 -27.41 25.66
C ALA A 561 -18.83 -28.29 24.61
N ASP A 562 -18.45 -29.53 24.96
CA ASP A 562 -17.74 -30.46 24.07
C ASP A 562 -18.65 -31.26 23.12
N GLY A 563 -19.96 -30.97 23.10
CA GLY A 563 -20.96 -31.70 22.31
C GLY A 563 -21.47 -32.99 22.98
N THR A 564 -21.07 -33.29 24.22
CA THR A 564 -21.62 -34.44 24.96
C THR A 564 -23.05 -34.17 25.41
N GLN A 565 -24.00 -35.02 25.01
CA GLN A 565 -25.39 -34.91 25.47
C GLN A 565 -25.50 -35.06 27.00
N LEU A 566 -26.08 -34.05 27.67
CA LEU A 566 -26.32 -34.01 29.11
C LEU A 566 -27.74 -34.46 29.48
N SER A 567 -28.71 -34.16 28.62
CA SER A 567 -30.11 -34.53 28.86
C SER A 567 -30.31 -36.05 28.80
N VAL A 568 -30.98 -36.60 29.82
CA VAL A 568 -31.34 -38.03 29.88
C VAL A 568 -32.52 -38.41 28.97
N SER A 569 -33.28 -37.41 28.49
CA SER A 569 -34.41 -37.55 27.57
C SER A 569 -34.74 -36.20 26.91
N GLU A 570 -35.42 -36.23 25.77
CA GLU A 570 -35.96 -35.03 25.11
C GLU A 570 -36.89 -34.23 26.05
N VAL A 571 -36.71 -32.91 26.05
CA VAL A 571 -37.57 -31.95 26.73
C VAL A 571 -38.74 -31.61 25.81
N ASN A 572 -39.97 -31.64 26.36
CA ASN A 572 -41.17 -31.27 25.60
C ASN A 572 -41.52 -29.79 25.78
N ILE A 573 -41.40 -29.01 24.71
CA ILE A 573 -41.53 -27.55 24.76
C ILE A 573 -42.99 -27.10 24.71
N ASP A 574 -43.75 -27.60 23.74
CA ASP A 574 -45.13 -27.19 23.43
C ASP A 574 -46.20 -27.70 24.42
N GLY A 575 -45.91 -28.79 25.15
CA GLY A 575 -46.88 -29.45 26.01
C GLY A 575 -47.95 -30.29 25.28
N GLY A 576 -47.88 -30.44 23.96
CA GLY A 576 -48.81 -31.25 23.17
C GLY A 576 -48.66 -31.07 21.65
N PRO A 577 -49.18 -32.00 20.84
CA PRO A 577 -49.03 -31.98 19.39
C PRO A 577 -50.06 -31.05 18.74
N ARG A 578 -49.66 -29.97 18.03
CA ARG A 578 -50.26 -29.48 16.76
C ARG A 578 -49.90 -28.03 16.40
N GLY A 579 -49.40 -27.88 15.17
CA GLY A 579 -49.41 -26.65 14.39
C GLY A 579 -48.24 -25.70 14.64
N GLU A 580 -47.29 -26.08 15.49
CA GLU A 580 -46.06 -25.35 15.80
C GLU A 580 -45.16 -25.14 14.57
N ARG A 581 -44.58 -23.94 14.45
CA ARG A 581 -43.64 -23.50 13.41
C ARG A 581 -42.69 -22.43 13.98
N ASP A 582 -41.65 -22.15 13.20
CA ASP A 582 -40.67 -21.07 13.39
C ASP A 582 -40.29 -20.85 14.87
N PRO A 583 -39.75 -21.89 15.53
CA PRO A 583 -39.36 -21.80 16.92
C PRO A 583 -38.06 -21.00 17.06
N GLU A 584 -38.05 -20.06 18.00
CA GLU A 584 -36.87 -19.26 18.37
C GLU A 584 -36.53 -19.45 19.84
N ILE A 585 -35.24 -19.37 20.19
CA ILE A 585 -34.74 -19.63 21.54
C ILE A 585 -33.78 -18.53 22.01
N THR A 586 -33.85 -18.17 23.30
CA THR A 586 -32.86 -17.28 23.92
C THR A 586 -32.49 -17.73 25.33
N ALA A 587 -31.24 -17.48 25.74
CA ALA A 587 -30.75 -17.75 27.07
C ALA A 587 -31.11 -16.60 28.01
N LEU A 588 -31.52 -16.92 29.23
CA LEU A 588 -31.93 -15.94 30.24
C LEU A 588 -30.77 -15.63 31.19
N GLU A 589 -30.69 -14.39 31.69
CA GLU A 589 -29.66 -13.94 32.63
C GLU A 589 -29.55 -14.80 33.91
N ASP A 590 -30.63 -15.50 34.29
CA ASP A 590 -30.65 -16.38 35.46
C ASP A 590 -30.18 -17.82 35.19
N GLY A 591 -29.66 -18.08 33.98
CA GLY A 591 -29.15 -19.37 33.51
C GLY A 591 -30.21 -20.30 32.94
N GLY A 592 -31.48 -19.89 32.89
CA GLY A 592 -32.54 -20.60 32.16
C GLY A 592 -32.57 -20.27 30.67
N TYR A 593 -33.65 -20.68 29.99
CA TYR A 593 -33.91 -20.31 28.60
C TYR A 593 -35.40 -20.05 28.35
N ALA A 594 -35.72 -19.29 27.31
CA ALA A 594 -37.07 -19.04 26.82
C ALA A 594 -37.19 -19.47 25.37
N VAL A 595 -38.38 -19.96 25.00
CA VAL A 595 -38.70 -20.38 23.63
C VAL A 595 -39.98 -19.66 23.20
N ALA A 596 -39.95 -19.05 22.02
CA ALA A 596 -41.12 -18.51 21.33
C ALA A 596 -41.37 -19.29 20.04
N TRP A 597 -42.63 -19.42 19.63
CA TRP A 597 -43.00 -20.09 18.37
C TRP A 597 -44.37 -19.64 17.92
N ASP A 598 -44.64 -19.70 16.62
CA ASP A 598 -46.00 -19.56 16.12
C ASP A 598 -46.70 -20.92 16.02
N ARG A 599 -48.03 -20.91 16.11
CA ARG A 599 -48.85 -22.11 16.06
C ARG A 599 -50.15 -21.87 15.34
N THR A 600 -50.45 -22.68 14.34
CA THR A 600 -51.84 -22.83 13.87
C THR A 600 -52.63 -23.75 14.80
N ASP A 601 -53.61 -23.21 15.51
CA ASP A 601 -54.49 -23.98 16.37
C ASP A 601 -55.43 -24.94 15.60
N ASP A 602 -56.14 -25.79 16.34
CA ASP A 602 -57.13 -26.74 15.79
C ASP A 602 -58.32 -26.06 15.07
N GLN A 603 -58.44 -24.74 15.16
CA GLN A 603 -59.46 -23.93 14.51
C GLN A 603 -58.92 -23.20 13.26
N GLY A 604 -57.62 -23.28 12.99
CA GLY A 604 -56.95 -22.61 11.88
C GLY A 604 -56.56 -21.15 12.18
N ASN A 605 -56.54 -20.74 13.45
CA ASN A 605 -56.02 -19.43 13.87
C ASN A 605 -54.53 -19.56 14.18
N ASP A 606 -53.76 -18.52 13.89
CA ASP A 606 -52.33 -18.47 14.19
C ASP A 606 -52.10 -17.70 15.51
N ASP A 607 -51.29 -18.28 16.39
CA ASP A 607 -51.03 -17.78 17.74
C ASP A 607 -49.53 -17.74 18.00
N ILE A 608 -49.04 -16.68 18.67
CA ILE A 608 -47.67 -16.62 19.18
C ILE A 608 -47.63 -17.16 20.60
N LEU A 609 -46.80 -18.15 20.83
CA LEU A 609 -46.61 -18.75 22.15
C LEU A 609 -45.21 -18.48 22.68
N VAL A 610 -45.12 -18.43 24.01
CA VAL A 610 -43.84 -18.34 24.72
C VAL A 610 -43.82 -19.22 25.95
N ARG A 611 -42.65 -19.78 26.27
CA ARG A 611 -42.46 -20.59 27.48
C ARG A 611 -41.02 -20.50 28.00
N THR A 612 -40.87 -20.46 29.32
CA THR A 612 -39.57 -20.37 30.00
C THR A 612 -39.23 -21.66 30.75
N PHE A 613 -37.94 -21.99 30.81
CA PHE A 613 -37.40 -23.22 31.37
C PHE A 613 -36.19 -22.93 32.27
N ASP A 614 -35.99 -23.77 33.28
CA ASP A 614 -34.71 -23.89 33.97
C ASP A 614 -33.66 -24.54 33.06
N ALA A 615 -32.38 -24.37 33.42
CA ALA A 615 -31.26 -24.92 32.65
C ALA A 615 -31.35 -26.43 32.39
N ASP A 616 -32.02 -27.21 33.24
CA ASP A 616 -32.21 -28.66 33.06
C ASP A 616 -33.39 -29.03 32.15
N GLY A 617 -34.08 -28.04 31.59
CA GLY A 617 -35.28 -28.19 30.78
C GLY A 617 -36.57 -28.35 31.59
N THR A 618 -36.55 -28.12 32.90
CA THR A 618 -37.76 -28.07 33.71
C THR A 618 -38.56 -26.81 33.35
N PRO A 619 -39.82 -26.92 32.89
CA PRO A 619 -40.60 -25.74 32.54
C PRO A 619 -41.03 -24.94 33.77
N ARG A 620 -40.75 -23.63 33.76
CA ARG A 620 -41.14 -22.68 34.81
C ARG A 620 -42.61 -22.27 34.70
N THR A 621 -43.10 -22.19 33.46
CA THR A 621 -44.47 -21.79 33.12
C THR A 621 -45.16 -22.84 32.23
N ALA A 622 -46.49 -22.75 32.11
CA ALA A 622 -47.18 -23.35 30.97
C ALA A 622 -46.96 -22.45 29.75
N ALA A 623 -47.05 -23.01 28.54
CA ALA A 623 -47.01 -22.21 27.31
C ALA A 623 -48.07 -21.09 27.38
N LEU A 624 -47.61 -19.85 27.25
CA LEU A 624 -48.44 -18.66 27.30
C LEU A 624 -48.74 -18.22 25.87
N SER A 625 -50.02 -18.15 25.50
CA SER A 625 -50.48 -17.55 24.25
C SER A 625 -50.49 -16.04 24.39
N LEU A 626 -49.82 -15.36 23.46
CA LEU A 626 -49.62 -13.92 23.44
C LEU A 626 -50.67 -13.22 22.60
N ASP A 627 -50.96 -13.76 21.42
CA ASP A 627 -51.90 -13.16 20.48
C ASP A 627 -52.60 -14.22 19.63
N VAL A 628 -53.90 -14.38 19.81
CA VAL A 628 -54.71 -15.37 19.07
C VAL A 628 -55.39 -14.65 17.91
N GLY A 629 -54.79 -14.76 16.73
CA GLY A 629 -55.13 -14.00 15.53
C GLY A 629 -55.22 -14.87 14.27
N ALA A 630 -55.44 -14.28 13.10
CA ALA A 630 -55.27 -14.98 11.83
C ALA A 630 -54.03 -14.41 11.15
N GLY A 631 -52.96 -15.20 10.97
CA GLY A 631 -51.75 -14.77 10.28
C GLY A 631 -50.57 -14.30 11.15
N ASN A 632 -50.63 -14.42 12.48
CA ASN A 632 -49.46 -14.22 13.34
C ASN A 632 -48.36 -15.24 13.02
N LYS A 633 -47.12 -14.78 12.79
CA LYS A 633 -46.02 -15.64 12.32
C LYS A 633 -44.65 -15.06 12.62
N ALA A 634 -43.61 -15.86 12.38
CA ALA A 634 -42.20 -15.46 12.39
C ALA A 634 -41.84 -14.65 13.66
N PRO A 635 -41.98 -15.25 14.85
CA PRO A 635 -41.55 -14.60 16.07
C PRO A 635 -40.02 -14.44 16.06
N ALA A 636 -39.53 -13.41 16.75
CA ALA A 636 -38.13 -13.23 17.14
C ALA A 636 -38.08 -13.07 18.67
N ILE A 637 -37.04 -13.58 19.32
CA ILE A 637 -36.89 -13.52 20.79
C ILE A 637 -35.48 -13.06 21.18
N LEU A 638 -35.41 -12.13 22.12
CA LEU A 638 -34.15 -11.51 22.54
C LEU A 638 -34.14 -11.28 24.06
N THR A 639 -33.09 -11.68 24.74
CA THR A 639 -32.89 -11.35 26.17
C THR A 639 -32.49 -9.88 26.33
N LEU A 640 -33.07 -9.22 27.33
CA LEU A 640 -32.82 -7.82 27.65
C LEU A 640 -32.09 -7.71 28.99
N GLY A 641 -31.30 -6.65 29.13
CA GLY A 641 -30.65 -6.31 30.40
C GLY A 641 -31.67 -6.07 31.53
N GLY A 642 -31.33 -6.53 32.74
CA GLY A 642 -32.13 -6.26 33.94
C GLY A 642 -33.21 -7.30 34.23
N GLY A 643 -33.00 -8.54 33.77
CA GLY A 643 -33.83 -9.70 34.07
C GLY A 643 -35.09 -9.81 33.22
N GLU A 644 -35.07 -9.36 31.96
CA GLU A 644 -36.22 -9.40 31.06
C GLU A 644 -35.87 -10.03 29.70
N PHE A 645 -36.88 -10.33 28.88
CA PHE A 645 -36.72 -10.70 27.48
C PHE A 645 -37.90 -10.17 26.64
N LEU A 646 -37.67 -9.96 25.35
CA LEU A 646 -38.62 -9.45 24.36
C LEU A 646 -39.00 -10.57 23.38
N VAL A 647 -40.30 -10.66 23.05
CA VAL A 647 -40.79 -11.41 21.90
C VAL A 647 -41.37 -10.41 20.91
N ALA A 648 -40.91 -10.41 19.67
CA ALA A 648 -41.49 -9.67 18.55
C ALA A 648 -42.08 -10.61 17.50
N TRP A 649 -43.08 -10.18 16.73
CA TRP A 649 -43.68 -10.99 15.65
C TRP A 649 -44.38 -10.12 14.60
N VAL A 650 -44.66 -10.71 13.44
CA VAL A 650 -45.53 -10.12 12.42
C VAL A 650 -46.98 -10.38 12.79
N GLY A 651 -47.77 -9.31 12.95
CA GLY A 651 -49.16 -9.35 13.37
C GLY A 651 -50.13 -9.84 12.29
N ASP A 652 -51.35 -10.21 12.70
CA ASP A 652 -52.46 -10.78 11.92
C ASP A 652 -52.70 -10.19 10.50
N SER A 653 -52.52 -8.87 10.34
CA SER A 653 -52.76 -8.18 9.08
C SER A 653 -51.55 -8.18 8.13
N ASN A 654 -50.40 -8.71 8.56
CA ASN A 654 -49.08 -8.49 7.98
C ASN A 654 -48.71 -7.00 7.85
N THR A 655 -49.38 -6.08 8.58
CA THR A 655 -49.10 -4.63 8.49
C THR A 655 -48.40 -4.08 9.70
N ASP A 656 -48.35 -4.82 10.80
CA ASP A 656 -47.76 -4.37 12.04
C ASP A 656 -46.75 -5.41 12.54
N ILE A 657 -45.66 -4.91 13.10
CA ILE A 657 -44.70 -5.70 13.87
C ILE A 657 -44.96 -5.37 15.33
N ILE A 658 -45.22 -6.40 16.13
CA ILE A 658 -45.68 -6.26 17.51
C ILE A 658 -44.62 -6.84 18.45
N GLY A 659 -44.42 -6.21 19.61
CA GLY A 659 -43.51 -6.65 20.66
C GLY A 659 -44.18 -6.79 22.03
N GLN A 660 -43.69 -7.72 22.86
CA GLN A 660 -44.08 -7.90 24.26
C GLN A 660 -42.88 -8.29 25.13
N ARG A 661 -42.68 -7.58 26.25
CA ARG A 661 -41.63 -7.87 27.25
C ARG A 661 -42.10 -8.79 28.36
N PHE A 662 -41.20 -9.61 28.88
CA PHE A 662 -41.42 -10.59 29.95
C PHE A 662 -40.32 -10.53 30.99
N ASP A 663 -40.67 -10.77 32.24
CA ASP A 663 -39.72 -10.98 33.33
C ASP A 663 -39.12 -12.39 33.21
N ALA A 664 -37.79 -12.48 33.10
CA ALA A 664 -37.05 -13.70 32.83
C ALA A 664 -37.17 -14.74 33.96
N THR A 665 -37.22 -14.28 35.21
CA THR A 665 -37.33 -15.15 36.38
C THR A 665 -38.70 -15.81 36.50
N THR A 666 -39.77 -15.05 36.19
CA THR A 666 -41.15 -15.49 36.39
C THR A 666 -41.82 -15.98 35.10
N GLY A 667 -41.29 -15.62 33.94
CA GLY A 667 -41.90 -15.87 32.62
C GLY A 667 -43.23 -15.13 32.44
N THR A 668 -43.45 -14.03 33.16
CA THR A 668 -44.70 -13.26 33.11
C THR A 668 -44.52 -11.93 32.39
N ALA A 669 -45.55 -11.49 31.67
CA ALA A 669 -45.51 -10.23 30.92
C ALA A 669 -45.27 -9.03 31.85
N VAL A 670 -44.33 -8.16 31.46
CA VAL A 670 -44.03 -6.91 32.17
C VAL A 670 -45.19 -5.92 32.00
N VAL A 671 -45.41 -5.05 33.00
CA VAL A 671 -46.55 -4.11 33.05
C VAL A 671 -46.44 -3.06 31.92
N GLY A 672 -47.31 -3.17 30.91
CA GLY A 672 -47.35 -2.27 29.75
C GLY A 672 -48.18 -2.82 28.58
N GLY A 673 -48.24 -4.16 28.44
CA GLY A 673 -48.93 -4.85 27.34
C GLY A 673 -48.12 -4.84 26.04
N GLN A 674 -48.73 -5.36 24.97
CA GLN A 674 -48.13 -5.38 23.63
C GLN A 674 -47.96 -3.95 23.09
N PHE A 675 -46.91 -3.73 22.31
CA PHE A 675 -46.62 -2.46 21.65
C PHE A 675 -46.25 -2.68 20.18
N THR A 676 -46.49 -1.68 19.34
CA THR A 676 -46.14 -1.73 17.91
C THR A 676 -44.71 -1.23 17.70
N ILE A 677 -43.87 -2.08 17.13
CA ILE A 677 -42.48 -1.78 16.72
C ILE A 677 -42.51 -0.97 15.41
N ALA A 678 -43.26 -1.46 14.42
CA ALA A 678 -43.41 -0.82 13.12
C ALA A 678 -44.81 -1.08 12.53
N THR A 679 -45.23 -0.16 11.66
CA THR A 679 -46.41 -0.32 10.81
C THR A 679 -45.95 -0.08 9.37
N THR A 680 -46.29 -0.99 8.47
CA THR A 680 -45.91 -0.93 7.05
C THR A 680 -46.57 0.24 6.33
N ALA A 681 -46.04 0.62 5.17
CA ALA A 681 -46.68 1.59 4.31
C ALA A 681 -48.09 1.11 3.84
N VAL A 682 -48.93 2.07 3.46
CA VAL A 682 -50.34 1.78 3.10
C VAL A 682 -50.40 0.87 1.88
N GLY A 683 -50.86 -0.37 2.08
CA GLY A 683 -51.01 -1.36 1.03
C GLY A 683 -49.90 -2.41 1.00
N GLU A 684 -48.86 -2.22 1.82
CA GLU A 684 -47.69 -3.09 1.91
C GLU A 684 -47.79 -4.08 3.07
N THR A 685 -47.00 -5.15 2.98
CA THR A 685 -46.99 -6.24 3.97
C THR A 685 -45.58 -6.58 4.44
N ALA A 686 -45.45 -6.86 5.73
CA ALA A 686 -44.25 -7.39 6.37
C ALA A 686 -44.25 -8.94 6.37
N SER A 687 -43.06 -9.54 6.30
CA SER A 687 -42.91 -11.01 6.19
C SER A 687 -42.06 -11.65 7.29
N ARG A 688 -40.94 -11.05 7.70
CA ARG A 688 -40.03 -11.52 8.78
C ARG A 688 -39.50 -10.32 9.56
N VAL A 689 -39.22 -10.51 10.84
CA VAL A 689 -38.55 -9.54 11.73
C VAL A 689 -37.39 -10.25 12.44
N ASP A 690 -36.31 -9.53 12.67
CA ASP A 690 -35.22 -9.96 13.53
C ASP A 690 -34.76 -8.83 14.49
N LEU A 691 -34.08 -9.18 15.58
CA LEU A 691 -33.75 -8.30 16.70
C LEU A 691 -32.31 -8.50 17.18
N ALA A 692 -31.60 -7.39 17.43
CA ALA A 692 -30.34 -7.40 18.18
C ALA A 692 -30.37 -6.41 19.35
N LEU A 693 -29.72 -6.78 20.45
CA LEU A 693 -29.43 -5.88 21.57
C LEU A 693 -28.08 -5.21 21.29
N LEU A 694 -28.00 -3.89 21.40
CA LEU A 694 -26.78 -3.12 21.16
C LEU A 694 -26.13 -2.67 22.47
N GLU A 695 -24.85 -2.32 22.40
CA GLU A 695 -24.07 -1.81 23.51
C GLU A 695 -24.75 -0.57 24.12
N GLY A 696 -24.77 -0.52 25.46
CA GLY A 696 -25.53 0.51 26.19
C GLY A 696 -27.04 0.23 26.32
N GLY A 697 -27.53 -0.90 25.78
CA GLY A 697 -28.87 -1.45 26.02
C GLY A 697 -29.96 -0.94 25.08
N SER A 698 -29.60 -0.24 24.01
CA SER A 698 -30.53 0.02 22.89
C SER A 698 -30.81 -1.29 22.14
N LEU A 699 -31.87 -1.34 21.35
CA LEU A 699 -32.21 -2.50 20.53
C LEU A 699 -32.47 -2.04 19.09
N VAL A 700 -32.11 -2.87 18.12
CA VAL A 700 -32.46 -2.67 16.72
C VAL A 700 -33.45 -3.75 16.28
N ALA A 701 -34.44 -3.35 15.49
CA ALA A 701 -35.33 -4.28 14.80
C ALA A 701 -35.23 -4.08 13.30
N VAL A 702 -35.09 -5.18 12.56
CA VAL A 702 -34.98 -5.20 11.10
C VAL A 702 -36.07 -6.09 10.52
N TRP A 703 -36.68 -5.67 9.41
CA TRP A 703 -37.77 -6.43 8.77
C TRP A 703 -37.82 -6.27 7.25
N SER A 704 -38.40 -7.26 6.59
CA SER A 704 -38.73 -7.19 5.15
C SER A 704 -40.14 -6.64 4.92
N GLU A 705 -40.30 -5.76 3.93
CA GLU A 705 -41.58 -5.17 3.53
C GLU A 705 -41.72 -5.15 2.00
N SER A 706 -42.89 -5.55 1.46
CA SER A 706 -43.16 -5.90 0.05
C SER A 706 -42.90 -4.84 -1.04
N ASN A 707 -42.48 -3.63 -0.67
CA ASN A 707 -42.20 -2.52 -1.60
C ASN A 707 -41.40 -1.38 -0.92
N ALA A 708 -40.52 -1.71 0.03
CA ALA A 708 -39.83 -0.70 0.83
C ALA A 708 -38.83 0.15 0.01
N ASP A 709 -38.23 -0.43 -1.02
CA ASP A 709 -37.23 0.17 -1.92
C ASP A 709 -37.76 0.44 -3.34
N ALA A 710 -39.05 0.21 -3.56
CA ALA A 710 -39.80 0.41 -4.81
C ALA A 710 -39.59 -0.63 -5.92
N ASP A 711 -38.92 -1.76 -5.68
CA ASP A 711 -38.81 -2.86 -6.66
C ASP A 711 -38.81 -4.26 -6.02
N GLY A 712 -39.95 -4.67 -5.45
CA GLY A 712 -40.07 -5.95 -4.74
C GLY A 712 -40.00 -5.75 -3.22
N ALA A 713 -39.78 -6.82 -2.46
CA ALA A 713 -39.53 -6.69 -1.04
C ALA A 713 -38.19 -5.98 -0.77
N GLY A 714 -38.20 -4.98 0.11
CA GLY A 714 -37.00 -4.28 0.59
C GLY A 714 -36.87 -4.40 2.11
N LEU A 715 -35.70 -4.04 2.64
CA LEU A 715 -35.39 -4.15 4.07
C LEU A 715 -35.42 -2.79 4.78
N LEU A 716 -36.05 -2.76 5.94
CA LEU A 716 -36.11 -1.59 6.82
C LEU A 716 -35.57 -1.92 8.20
N GLY A 717 -34.90 -0.95 8.82
CA GLY A 717 -34.41 -1.02 10.19
C GLY A 717 -34.90 0.14 11.04
N ARG A 718 -34.93 -0.05 12.37
CA ARG A 718 -35.14 1.04 13.34
C ARG A 718 -34.47 0.72 14.68
N VAL A 719 -33.84 1.74 15.26
CA VAL A 719 -33.25 1.67 16.62
C VAL A 719 -34.26 2.16 17.67
N PHE A 720 -34.29 1.49 18.81
CA PHE A 720 -35.11 1.80 19.98
C PHE A 720 -34.27 1.80 21.26
N ALA A 721 -34.69 2.57 22.27
CA ALA A 721 -34.15 2.49 23.61
C ALA A 721 -34.54 1.18 24.29
N ALA A 722 -33.85 0.82 25.37
CA ALA A 722 -34.12 -0.34 26.23
C ALA A 722 -35.60 -0.47 26.68
N ASP A 723 -36.33 0.65 26.75
CA ASP A 723 -37.73 0.67 27.14
C ASP A 723 -38.72 0.44 25.98
N GLY A 724 -38.23 0.27 24.75
CA GLY A 724 -39.00 0.10 23.52
C GLY A 724 -39.36 1.41 22.83
N THR A 725 -38.85 2.56 23.29
CA THR A 725 -39.10 3.86 22.65
C THR A 725 -38.25 4.00 21.39
N PRO A 726 -38.82 4.33 20.21
CA PRO A 726 -38.04 4.54 18.99
C PRO A 726 -37.09 5.74 19.13
N LEU A 727 -35.83 5.57 18.75
CA LEU A 727 -34.78 6.60 18.80
C LEU A 727 -34.59 7.34 17.47
N GLY A 728 -35.27 6.89 16.40
CA GLY A 728 -35.19 7.50 15.07
C GLY A 728 -36.36 7.09 14.16
N ALA A 729 -36.31 7.57 12.91
CA ALA A 729 -37.17 7.06 11.84
C ALA A 729 -36.76 5.64 11.45
N ALA A 730 -37.59 4.95 10.66
CA ALA A 730 -37.08 3.77 9.97
C ALA A 730 -36.12 4.20 8.85
N PHE A 731 -35.07 3.42 8.62
CA PHE A 731 -34.10 3.61 7.55
C PHE A 731 -34.10 2.38 6.63
N THR A 732 -33.70 2.55 5.38
CA THR A 732 -33.52 1.45 4.43
C THR A 732 -32.19 0.77 4.71
N VAL A 733 -32.18 -0.56 4.71
CA VAL A 733 -30.97 -1.35 4.95
C VAL A 733 -30.23 -1.62 3.64
N ASN A 734 -30.93 -2.10 2.62
CA ASN A 734 -30.35 -2.46 1.33
C ASN A 734 -30.06 -1.22 0.46
N GLU A 735 -28.90 -1.21 -0.17
CA GLU A 735 -28.52 -0.37 -1.30
C GLU A 735 -29.03 -0.95 -2.62
N THR A 736 -28.85 -2.26 -2.79
CA THR A 736 -29.35 -2.99 -3.95
C THR A 736 -30.86 -3.01 -3.90
N VAL A 737 -31.48 -2.28 -4.83
CA VAL A 737 -32.94 -2.20 -4.94
C VAL A 737 -33.53 -3.20 -5.93
N ALA A 738 -32.71 -3.87 -6.75
CA ALA A 738 -33.23 -4.77 -7.77
C ALA A 738 -33.72 -6.09 -7.14
N GLY A 739 -34.95 -6.50 -7.45
CA GLY A 739 -35.47 -7.80 -7.02
C GLY A 739 -35.88 -7.88 -5.55
N GLU A 740 -36.01 -9.09 -5.02
CA GLU A 740 -36.57 -9.29 -3.67
C GLU A 740 -35.45 -9.37 -2.61
N GLN A 741 -35.54 -8.57 -1.55
CA GLN A 741 -34.62 -8.55 -0.40
C GLN A 741 -35.32 -9.20 0.80
N LEU A 742 -34.88 -10.41 1.15
CA LEU A 742 -35.62 -11.32 2.02
C LEU A 742 -34.75 -11.87 3.16
N THR A 743 -35.43 -12.36 4.19
CA THR A 743 -34.81 -13.09 5.32
C THR A 743 -33.64 -12.35 5.99
N PRO A 744 -33.86 -11.14 6.54
CA PRO A 744 -32.82 -10.43 7.26
C PRO A 744 -32.43 -11.17 8.54
N SER A 745 -31.15 -11.07 8.89
CA SER A 745 -30.56 -11.46 10.18
C SER A 745 -29.66 -10.31 10.65
N VAL A 746 -29.69 -9.98 11.95
CA VAL A 746 -28.97 -8.84 12.51
C VAL A 746 -28.16 -9.24 13.75
N THR A 747 -26.90 -8.80 13.80
CA THR A 747 -26.05 -8.95 14.98
C THR A 747 -25.50 -7.60 15.44
N GLU A 748 -25.34 -7.46 16.75
CA GLU A 748 -24.53 -6.38 17.33
C GLU A 748 -23.09 -6.51 16.83
N LEU A 749 -22.48 -5.38 16.48
CA LEU A 749 -21.04 -5.28 16.31
C LEU A 749 -20.41 -4.76 17.60
N PRO A 750 -19.21 -5.23 17.95
CA PRO A 750 -18.32 -4.52 18.86
C PRO A 750 -18.35 -3.01 18.61
N GLY A 751 -18.28 -2.20 19.68
CA GLY A 751 -18.25 -0.73 19.59
C GLY A 751 -19.62 -0.07 19.43
N GLY A 752 -20.70 -0.87 19.48
CA GLY A 752 -22.08 -0.42 19.59
C GLY A 752 -22.83 -0.27 18.26
N GLY A 753 -22.20 -0.57 17.13
CA GLY A 753 -22.85 -0.67 15.82
C GLY A 753 -23.60 -1.99 15.62
N PHE A 754 -24.08 -2.25 14.40
CA PHE A 754 -24.69 -3.53 14.03
C PHE A 754 -24.49 -3.86 12.55
N LEU A 755 -24.55 -5.16 12.24
CA LEU A 755 -24.52 -5.67 10.88
C LEU A 755 -25.85 -6.33 10.54
N VAL A 756 -26.36 -6.07 9.34
CA VAL A 756 -27.49 -6.81 8.79
C VAL A 756 -27.03 -7.65 7.61
N THR A 757 -27.44 -8.93 7.56
CA THR A 757 -27.27 -9.83 6.40
C THR A 757 -28.63 -10.27 5.87
N TRP A 758 -28.74 -10.55 4.56
CA TRP A 758 -29.99 -10.94 3.92
C TRP A 758 -29.79 -11.64 2.57
N ALA A 759 -30.85 -12.27 2.06
CA ALA A 759 -30.88 -12.87 0.73
C ALA A 759 -31.41 -11.87 -0.31
N SER A 760 -30.64 -11.62 -1.36
CA SER A 760 -31.00 -10.74 -2.49
C SER A 760 -31.34 -11.58 -3.72
N GLU A 761 -32.62 -11.64 -4.10
CA GLU A 761 -33.12 -12.46 -5.21
C GLU A 761 -33.33 -11.63 -6.49
N ILE A 762 -32.45 -11.79 -7.47
CA ILE A 762 -32.53 -11.12 -8.78
C ILE A 762 -32.75 -12.16 -9.88
N GLY A 763 -33.86 -12.04 -10.62
CA GLY A 763 -34.12 -12.89 -11.78
C GLY A 763 -34.28 -14.39 -11.47
N GLY A 764 -34.53 -14.75 -10.20
CA GLY A 764 -34.66 -16.13 -9.74
C GLY A 764 -33.34 -16.79 -9.33
N GLN A 765 -32.25 -16.01 -9.21
CA GLN A 765 -31.03 -16.39 -8.50
C GLN A 765 -30.94 -15.54 -7.23
N SER A 766 -30.29 -16.06 -6.20
CA SER A 766 -30.19 -15.41 -4.90
C SER A 766 -28.76 -15.43 -4.40
N ASN A 767 -28.30 -14.31 -3.83
CA ASN A 767 -26.98 -14.13 -3.23
C ASN A 767 -27.18 -13.65 -1.79
N ILE A 768 -26.20 -13.85 -0.91
CA ILE A 768 -26.23 -13.25 0.43
C ILE A 768 -25.50 -11.92 0.42
N HIS A 769 -26.19 -10.88 0.88
CA HIS A 769 -25.68 -9.52 1.00
C HIS A 769 -25.62 -9.12 2.47
N ALA A 770 -24.73 -8.20 2.80
CA ALA A 770 -24.65 -7.62 4.13
C ALA A 770 -24.25 -6.14 4.09
N ARG A 771 -24.58 -5.43 5.17
CA ARG A 771 -24.23 -4.02 5.36
C ARG A 771 -24.11 -3.68 6.84
N ALA A 772 -23.09 -2.89 7.18
CA ALA A 772 -22.83 -2.42 8.53
C ALA A 772 -23.46 -1.04 8.78
N PHE A 773 -23.77 -0.78 10.05
CA PHE A 773 -24.39 0.46 10.52
C PHE A 773 -23.82 0.88 11.87
N ASP A 774 -23.79 2.19 12.10
CA ASP A 774 -23.51 2.75 13.42
C ASP A 774 -24.68 2.48 14.40
N ALA A 775 -24.48 2.81 15.69
CA ALA A 775 -25.51 2.66 16.73
C ALA A 775 -26.81 3.45 16.46
N GLY A 776 -26.79 4.43 15.55
CA GLY A 776 -27.91 5.27 15.15
C GLY A 776 -28.66 4.76 13.92
N GLY A 777 -28.11 3.79 13.19
CA GLY A 777 -28.63 3.29 11.92
C GLY A 777 -28.17 4.06 10.68
N THR A 778 -27.04 4.76 10.76
CA THR A 778 -26.33 5.30 9.59
C THR A 778 -25.46 4.19 8.99
N PRO A 779 -25.49 3.95 7.67
CA PRO A 779 -24.56 3.01 7.04
C PRO A 779 -23.10 3.32 7.34
N VAL A 780 -22.30 2.28 7.57
CA VAL A 780 -20.84 2.31 7.66
C VAL A 780 -20.34 1.42 6.53
N GLY A 781 -19.70 2.03 5.52
CA GLY A 781 -19.29 1.37 4.29
C GLY A 781 -20.43 1.05 3.31
N GLU A 782 -20.04 0.40 2.22
CA GLU A 782 -20.92 -0.04 1.14
C GLU A 782 -21.60 -1.38 1.47
N GLU A 783 -22.68 -1.67 0.77
CA GLU A 783 -23.25 -3.02 0.75
C GLU A 783 -22.29 -3.99 0.05
N PHE A 784 -22.07 -5.18 0.64
CA PHE A 784 -21.19 -6.20 0.07
C PHE A 784 -21.87 -7.57 -0.04
N VAL A 785 -21.36 -8.42 -0.93
CA VAL A 785 -21.87 -9.77 -1.17
C VAL A 785 -21.07 -10.77 -0.32
N VAL A 786 -21.71 -11.37 0.68
CA VAL A 786 -21.14 -12.41 1.55
C VAL A 786 -20.80 -13.68 0.78
N THR A 787 -21.54 -13.97 -0.29
CA THR A 787 -21.38 -15.20 -1.09
C THR A 787 -20.75 -14.94 -2.45
N ASP A 788 -19.89 -13.93 -2.53
CA ASP A 788 -19.18 -13.61 -3.76
C ASP A 788 -18.37 -14.82 -4.27
N GLY A 789 -18.31 -14.95 -5.60
CA GLY A 789 -17.65 -16.05 -6.30
C GLY A 789 -18.36 -17.41 -6.25
N LEU A 790 -19.48 -17.55 -5.53
CA LEU A 790 -20.23 -18.80 -5.46
C LEU A 790 -21.30 -18.92 -6.54
N ALA A 791 -21.45 -20.14 -7.09
CA ALA A 791 -22.51 -20.48 -8.02
C ALA A 791 -23.66 -21.15 -7.27
N GLY A 792 -24.89 -20.93 -7.74
CA GLY A 792 -26.10 -21.47 -7.12
C GLY A 792 -26.94 -20.36 -6.53
N SER A 793 -28.09 -20.71 -5.95
CA SER A 793 -28.93 -19.74 -5.23
C SER A 793 -28.71 -19.91 -3.74
N GLN A 794 -28.35 -18.85 -3.02
CA GLN A 794 -28.16 -18.89 -1.57
C GLN A 794 -29.42 -18.41 -0.83
N SER A 795 -29.68 -18.96 0.35
CA SER A 795 -30.92 -18.70 1.09
C SER A 795 -30.71 -18.78 2.61
N ASN A 796 -31.60 -18.11 3.36
CA ASN A 796 -31.65 -18.15 4.82
C ASN A 796 -30.29 -17.82 5.48
N PRO A 797 -29.74 -16.63 5.25
CA PRO A 797 -28.50 -16.24 5.90
C PRO A 797 -28.72 -15.97 7.39
N GLU A 798 -27.75 -16.36 8.19
CA GLU A 798 -27.65 -15.99 9.60
C GLU A 798 -26.24 -15.46 9.87
N VAL A 799 -26.10 -14.50 10.79
CA VAL A 799 -24.82 -13.91 11.18
C VAL A 799 -24.69 -13.81 12.69
N ILE A 800 -23.48 -14.06 13.20
CA ILE A 800 -23.10 -13.82 14.60
C ILE A 800 -21.74 -13.15 14.65
N VAL A 801 -21.49 -12.43 15.75
CA VAL A 801 -20.13 -12.05 16.14
C VAL A 801 -19.52 -13.15 17.02
N LEU A 802 -18.32 -13.59 16.65
CA LEU A 802 -17.48 -14.49 17.42
C LEU A 802 -16.82 -13.74 18.57
N GLU A 803 -16.31 -14.48 19.56
CA GLU A 803 -15.69 -13.85 20.74
C GLU A 803 -14.53 -12.94 20.34
N ASP A 804 -13.78 -13.31 19.29
CA ASP A 804 -12.66 -12.57 18.69
C ASP A 804 -13.06 -11.37 17.83
N GLY A 805 -14.35 -11.03 17.74
CA GLY A 805 -14.85 -9.87 17.01
C GLY A 805 -15.14 -10.16 15.53
N ARG A 806 -14.69 -11.30 14.99
CA ARG A 806 -14.97 -11.71 13.62
C ARG A 806 -16.43 -12.12 13.46
N LEU A 807 -16.92 -12.06 12.24
CA LEU A 807 -18.30 -12.36 11.87
C LEU A 807 -18.37 -13.75 11.25
N ALA A 808 -19.14 -14.66 11.84
CA ALA A 808 -19.48 -15.91 11.20
C ALA A 808 -20.85 -15.79 10.52
N PHE A 809 -20.93 -16.24 9.28
CA PHE A 809 -22.13 -16.30 8.46
C PHE A 809 -22.45 -17.76 8.15
N SER A 810 -23.75 -18.08 8.02
CA SER A 810 -24.19 -19.36 7.47
C SER A 810 -25.33 -19.17 6.47
N TRP A 811 -25.46 -20.05 5.47
CA TRP A 811 -26.56 -20.06 4.50
C TRP A 811 -26.78 -21.46 3.91
N GLY A 812 -27.90 -21.65 3.21
CA GLY A 812 -28.20 -22.86 2.45
C GLY A 812 -28.21 -22.63 0.94
N GLU A 813 -27.74 -23.62 0.17
CA GLU A 813 -27.79 -23.65 -1.31
C GLU A 813 -28.71 -24.77 -1.81
N PRO A 814 -29.85 -24.50 -2.49
CA PRO A 814 -30.83 -25.53 -2.86
C PRO A 814 -30.82 -25.99 -4.34
N ASP A 815 -29.83 -25.69 -5.19
CA ASP A 815 -29.88 -26.06 -6.62
C ASP A 815 -29.10 -27.33 -7.02
N GLY A 816 -29.68 -28.49 -6.70
CA GLY A 816 -29.87 -29.58 -7.68
C GLY A 816 -28.67 -30.47 -8.06
N THR A 817 -27.43 -30.13 -7.69
CA THR A 817 -26.28 -31.05 -7.71
C THR A 817 -25.56 -31.21 -6.37
N SER A 818 -25.75 -30.28 -5.43
CA SER A 818 -25.34 -30.37 -4.02
C SER A 818 -26.23 -29.42 -3.21
N ASP A 819 -27.32 -29.91 -2.61
CA ASP A 819 -27.98 -29.09 -1.58
C ASP A 819 -27.05 -29.12 -0.36
N GLY A 820 -26.56 -27.97 0.09
CA GLY A 820 -25.49 -27.89 1.10
C GLY A 820 -25.65 -26.72 2.05
N ILE A 821 -25.12 -26.89 3.26
CA ILE A 821 -25.00 -25.84 4.28
C ILE A 821 -23.57 -25.33 4.27
N PHE A 822 -23.44 -24.01 4.24
CA PHE A 822 -22.17 -23.33 4.16
C PHE A 822 -22.00 -22.38 5.33
N THR A 823 -20.75 -22.18 5.71
CA THR A 823 -20.33 -21.18 6.68
C THR A 823 -19.18 -20.37 6.12
N ARG A 824 -19.05 -19.13 6.54
CA ARG A 824 -17.91 -18.26 6.21
C ARG A 824 -17.60 -17.37 7.40
N VAL A 825 -16.32 -17.21 7.73
CA VAL A 825 -15.88 -16.26 8.75
C VAL A 825 -15.24 -15.08 8.02
N LEU A 826 -15.68 -13.86 8.34
CA LEU A 826 -15.13 -12.61 7.82
C LEU A 826 -14.72 -11.74 9.00
N SER A 827 -13.67 -10.96 8.85
CA SER A 827 -13.50 -9.74 9.64
C SER A 827 -14.23 -8.58 8.83
N LEU A 828 -14.40 -7.29 9.22
CA LEU A 828 -14.84 -6.14 8.32
C LEU A 828 -14.35 -4.68 8.66
N GLY A 829 -13.72 -3.91 7.72
CA GLY A 829 -13.17 -2.56 7.92
C GLY A 829 -14.19 -1.51 8.37
N THR A 830 -13.73 -0.32 8.74
CA THR A 830 -14.55 0.87 9.03
C THR A 830 -14.47 1.90 7.89
N ASP A 831 -14.98 3.11 8.10
CA ASP A 831 -14.85 4.23 7.15
C ASP A 831 -13.64 5.13 7.43
N ARG A 832 -12.61 4.57 8.10
CA ARG A 832 -11.39 5.25 8.53
C ARG A 832 -10.18 4.38 8.20
N HIS A 833 -9.00 4.95 8.36
CA HIS A 833 -7.71 4.24 8.30
C HIS A 833 -7.64 3.07 9.28
N ASP A 834 -7.68 1.84 8.76
CA ASP A 834 -7.70 0.59 9.51
C ASP A 834 -6.41 -0.23 9.29
N ASN A 835 -6.10 -1.16 10.21
CA ASN A 835 -5.01 -2.14 10.04
C ASN A 835 -5.59 -3.53 10.28
N LEU A 836 -5.52 -4.41 9.29
CA LEU A 836 -6.29 -5.64 9.11
C LEU A 836 -5.32 -6.82 9.07
N GLN A 837 -5.57 -7.89 9.82
CA GLN A 837 -4.68 -9.05 9.91
C GLN A 837 -5.46 -10.36 9.82
N GLY A 838 -4.99 -11.28 8.98
CA GLY A 838 -5.45 -12.65 8.81
C GLY A 838 -4.64 -13.67 9.61
N GLY A 839 -5.02 -14.93 9.50
CA GLY A 839 -4.55 -16.06 10.28
C GLY A 839 -3.59 -16.97 9.53
N ILE A 840 -3.81 -18.28 9.63
CA ILE A 840 -2.99 -19.33 8.97
C ILE A 840 -3.77 -20.12 7.90
N GLU A 841 -4.95 -19.64 7.56
CA GLU A 841 -5.87 -20.23 6.60
C GLU A 841 -6.08 -19.24 5.47
N ASP A 842 -6.74 -19.67 4.39
CA ASP A 842 -7.14 -18.71 3.35
C ASP A 842 -8.11 -17.70 4.00
N ASP A 843 -7.74 -16.42 4.03
CA ASP A 843 -8.52 -15.34 4.63
C ASP A 843 -9.02 -14.39 3.53
N THR A 844 -9.87 -13.44 3.89
CA THR A 844 -10.04 -12.23 3.09
C THR A 844 -10.11 -11.03 4.02
N LEU A 845 -9.55 -9.92 3.60
CA LEU A 845 -9.48 -8.65 4.33
C LEU A 845 -10.13 -7.56 3.46
N ARG A 846 -10.96 -6.68 4.06
CA ARG A 846 -11.67 -5.57 3.37
C ARG A 846 -11.58 -4.28 4.18
N GLY A 847 -10.93 -3.25 3.65
CA GLY A 847 -10.67 -1.97 4.34
C GLY A 847 -11.80 -0.93 4.23
N PHE A 848 -12.53 -0.91 3.10
CA PHE A 848 -13.60 0.03 2.75
C PHE A 848 -13.14 1.44 2.40
N ALA A 849 -13.03 2.37 3.36
CA ALA A 849 -12.73 3.77 3.04
C ALA A 849 -11.74 4.34 4.03
N GLY A 850 -10.76 5.09 3.54
CA GLY A 850 -9.56 5.43 4.28
C GLY A 850 -8.36 4.66 3.74
N ASN A 851 -7.18 5.11 4.11
CA ASN A 851 -5.88 4.48 3.87
C ASN A 851 -5.64 3.35 4.89
N ASP A 852 -5.73 2.12 4.45
CA ASP A 852 -5.76 0.92 5.27
C ASP A 852 -4.48 0.08 5.12
N ILE A 853 -4.15 -0.76 6.11
CA ILE A 853 -3.03 -1.72 6.05
C ILE A 853 -3.60 -3.14 6.16
N LEU A 854 -3.22 -4.07 5.30
CA LEU A 854 -3.77 -5.42 5.22
C LEU A 854 -2.63 -6.48 5.25
N ASP A 855 -2.59 -7.33 6.28
CA ASP A 855 -1.68 -8.48 6.43
C ASP A 855 -2.47 -9.79 6.38
N GLY A 856 -2.42 -10.53 5.27
CA GLY A 856 -3.17 -11.79 5.13
C GLY A 856 -2.75 -12.91 6.08
N GLY A 857 -1.50 -12.88 6.57
CA GLY A 857 -0.92 -13.99 7.31
C GLY A 857 -0.46 -15.12 6.38
N ALA A 858 -0.80 -16.37 6.74
CA ALA A 858 -0.48 -17.54 5.92
C ALA A 858 -1.76 -18.11 5.32
N GLY A 859 -1.80 -18.43 4.03
CA GLY A 859 -3.07 -18.87 3.43
C GLY A 859 -3.05 -18.80 1.91
N ASN A 860 -4.19 -18.52 1.31
CA ASN A 860 -4.31 -18.01 -0.06
C ASN A 860 -5.35 -16.92 0.07
N ASP A 861 -4.88 -15.74 0.42
CA ASP A 861 -5.75 -14.73 0.99
C ASP A 861 -6.38 -13.86 -0.11
N THR A 862 -7.42 -13.11 0.21
CA THR A 862 -7.98 -12.10 -0.69
C THR A 862 -7.98 -10.76 0.04
N LEU A 863 -7.22 -9.78 -0.43
CA LEU A 863 -6.98 -8.52 0.28
C LEU A 863 -7.53 -7.36 -0.56
N ASP A 864 -8.49 -6.63 -0.01
CA ASP A 864 -9.22 -5.55 -0.68
C ASP A 864 -9.14 -4.26 0.15
N GLY A 865 -8.34 -3.27 -0.24
CA GLY A 865 -8.17 -2.03 0.52
C GLY A 865 -9.43 -1.17 0.50
N GLY A 866 -9.87 -0.80 -0.70
CA GLY A 866 -11.12 -0.10 -0.91
C GLY A 866 -10.90 1.30 -1.48
N ALA A 867 -11.42 2.33 -0.82
CA ALA A 867 -11.34 3.71 -1.24
C ALA A 867 -10.35 4.46 -0.36
N GLY A 868 -9.16 4.71 -0.85
CA GLY A 868 -8.11 5.38 -0.09
C GLY A 868 -6.77 5.13 -0.75
N THR A 869 -5.72 5.14 0.05
CA THR A 869 -4.40 4.68 -0.35
C THR A 869 -3.98 3.58 0.60
N ASP A 870 -4.06 2.34 0.14
CA ASP A 870 -4.05 1.14 0.98
C ASP A 870 -2.74 0.36 0.81
N THR A 871 -2.30 -0.32 1.87
CA THR A 871 -1.01 -1.03 1.94
C THR A 871 -1.23 -2.51 2.24
N VAL A 872 -0.61 -3.41 1.48
CA VAL A 872 -0.46 -4.81 1.89
C VAL A 872 0.85 -5.01 2.65
N SER A 873 0.83 -5.73 3.78
CA SER A 873 1.99 -5.90 4.66
C SER A 873 2.35 -7.37 4.89
N TYR A 874 3.64 -7.68 4.77
CA TYR A 874 4.25 -9.00 4.95
C TYR A 874 5.39 -9.00 5.99
N VAL A 875 5.44 -7.98 6.86
CA VAL A 875 6.51 -7.77 7.86
C VAL A 875 6.79 -8.96 8.77
N ASN A 876 5.78 -9.81 9.00
CA ASN A 876 5.88 -10.97 9.88
C ASN A 876 6.48 -12.20 9.18
N THR A 877 6.75 -12.13 7.88
CA THR A 877 7.31 -13.23 7.09
C THR A 877 8.83 -13.26 7.21
N THR A 878 9.39 -14.46 7.28
CA THR A 878 10.84 -14.69 7.39
C THR A 878 11.47 -15.30 6.14
N LEU A 879 10.62 -15.73 5.20
CA LEU A 879 11.02 -16.15 3.86
C LEU A 879 10.61 -15.10 2.84
N GLY A 880 11.37 -15.02 1.74
CA GLY A 880 11.08 -14.10 0.65
C GLY A 880 9.64 -14.21 0.11
N VAL A 881 8.98 -13.06 -0.04
CA VAL A 881 7.68 -12.90 -0.69
C VAL A 881 7.84 -12.27 -2.07
N SER A 882 6.93 -12.59 -2.99
CA SER A 882 6.86 -12.02 -4.34
C SER A 882 5.50 -11.37 -4.51
N VAL A 883 5.46 -10.05 -4.52
CA VAL A 883 4.23 -9.25 -4.63
C VAL A 883 4.19 -8.58 -6.00
N ASP A 884 3.03 -8.59 -6.64
CA ASP A 884 2.76 -7.93 -7.92
C ASP A 884 1.37 -7.27 -7.85
N LEU A 885 1.36 -5.96 -7.60
CA LEU A 885 0.12 -5.17 -7.50
C LEU A 885 -0.60 -5.10 -8.84
N GLY A 886 0.12 -5.01 -9.96
CA GLY A 886 -0.47 -4.98 -11.30
C GLY A 886 -1.18 -6.29 -11.67
N ALA A 887 -0.63 -7.43 -11.26
CA ALA A 887 -1.30 -8.73 -11.38
C ALA A 887 -2.38 -8.95 -10.32
N GLY A 888 -2.40 -8.13 -9.26
CA GLY A 888 -3.26 -8.31 -8.09
C GLY A 888 -2.93 -9.61 -7.36
N THR A 889 -1.66 -9.95 -7.19
CA THR A 889 -1.26 -11.22 -6.55
C THR A 889 -0.01 -11.07 -5.68
N ALA A 890 0.06 -11.87 -4.60
CA ALA A 890 1.29 -12.08 -3.86
C ALA A 890 1.54 -13.58 -3.63
N THR A 891 2.80 -14.00 -3.65
CA THR A 891 3.17 -15.41 -3.44
C THR A 891 4.41 -15.54 -2.56
N GLY A 892 4.42 -16.52 -1.66
CA GLY A 892 5.53 -16.67 -0.72
C GLY A 892 5.56 -18.01 -0.01
N GLY A 893 6.72 -18.39 0.51
CA GLY A 893 6.92 -19.70 1.15
C GLY A 893 6.11 -19.89 2.45
N GLU A 894 5.73 -18.80 3.11
CA GLU A 894 4.95 -18.78 4.35
C GLU A 894 3.53 -18.24 4.13
N THR A 895 3.30 -17.40 3.12
CA THR A 895 2.02 -16.73 2.85
C THR A 895 1.11 -17.48 1.89
N GLY A 896 1.65 -18.34 1.02
CA GLY A 896 0.88 -19.05 -0.02
C GLY A 896 0.63 -18.21 -1.26
N THR A 897 -0.60 -18.11 -1.78
CA THR A 897 -0.93 -17.30 -2.99
C THR A 897 -2.14 -16.39 -2.73
N ASP A 898 -1.86 -15.11 -2.52
CA ASP A 898 -2.86 -14.11 -2.18
C ASP A 898 -3.33 -13.37 -3.44
N SER A 899 -4.58 -12.91 -3.41
CA SER A 899 -5.23 -12.07 -4.41
C SER A 899 -5.39 -10.67 -3.83
N LEU A 900 -4.98 -9.63 -4.55
CA LEU A 900 -4.98 -8.24 -4.10
C LEU A 900 -5.89 -7.37 -4.98
N SER A 901 -6.63 -6.43 -4.40
CA SER A 901 -7.44 -5.45 -5.11
C SER A 901 -7.52 -4.12 -4.34
N ASN A 902 -7.52 -2.99 -5.04
CA ASN A 902 -7.53 -1.65 -4.40
C ASN A 902 -6.41 -1.55 -3.34
N ILE A 903 -5.19 -1.90 -3.72
CA ILE A 903 -3.99 -1.83 -2.88
C ILE A 903 -2.97 -1.06 -3.70
N GLU A 904 -2.42 -0.01 -3.10
CA GLU A 904 -1.47 0.89 -3.75
C GLU A 904 -0.05 0.76 -3.16
N ASN A 905 0.14 0.15 -2.00
CA ASN A 905 1.46 0.07 -1.34
C ASN A 905 1.79 -1.36 -0.86
N VAL A 906 3.08 -1.66 -0.69
CA VAL A 906 3.58 -2.96 -0.23
C VAL A 906 4.66 -2.81 0.83
N GLU A 907 4.57 -3.62 1.87
CA GLU A 907 5.62 -3.80 2.87
C GLU A 907 6.08 -5.28 2.90
N GLY A 908 7.37 -5.51 2.67
CA GLY A 908 8.04 -6.82 2.65
C GLY A 908 8.37 -7.34 4.05
N GLY A 909 8.96 -8.53 4.10
CA GLY A 909 9.34 -9.26 5.31
C GLY A 909 10.81 -9.14 5.67
N SER A 910 11.33 -10.12 6.41
CA SER A 910 12.76 -10.25 6.68
C SER A 910 13.47 -11.18 5.67
N GLY A 911 12.82 -11.45 4.55
CA GLY A 911 13.18 -12.45 3.55
C GLY A 911 14.10 -11.88 2.48
N ASN A 912 14.14 -12.50 1.31
CA ASN A 912 14.65 -11.83 0.12
C ASN A 912 13.43 -11.62 -0.78
N ASP A 913 12.90 -10.42 -0.75
CA ASP A 913 11.59 -10.11 -1.29
C ASP A 913 11.68 -9.65 -2.75
N SER A 914 10.59 -9.80 -3.48
CA SER A 914 10.43 -9.37 -4.87
C SER A 914 9.13 -8.58 -4.94
N LEU A 915 9.21 -7.27 -4.77
CA LEU A 915 8.05 -6.39 -4.67
C LEU A 915 7.87 -5.63 -5.99
N SER A 916 6.69 -5.72 -6.58
CA SER A 916 6.34 -5.01 -7.81
C SER A 916 5.07 -4.20 -7.61
N GLY A 917 5.15 -2.90 -7.86
CA GLY A 917 4.02 -1.99 -7.88
C GLY A 917 3.22 -2.08 -9.19
N GLY A 918 2.32 -1.11 -9.36
CA GLY A 918 1.32 -1.01 -10.40
C GLY A 918 1.56 0.18 -11.33
N ALA A 919 0.52 0.98 -11.58
CA ALA A 919 0.58 2.18 -12.43
C ALA A 919 0.31 3.48 -11.66
N ASP A 920 0.07 3.36 -10.35
CA ASP A 920 -0.17 4.46 -9.42
C ASP A 920 1.13 4.73 -8.66
N ALA A 921 1.26 5.90 -8.02
CA ALA A 921 2.42 6.16 -7.15
C ALA A 921 2.40 5.24 -5.93
N ASN A 922 3.28 4.24 -5.91
CA ASN A 922 3.35 3.18 -4.92
C ASN A 922 4.48 3.43 -3.92
N LEU A 923 4.26 3.01 -2.67
CA LEU A 923 5.30 2.88 -1.65
C LEU A 923 5.63 1.39 -1.49
N LEU A 924 6.86 0.99 -1.82
CA LEU A 924 7.37 -0.37 -1.67
C LEU A 924 8.53 -0.38 -0.66
N SER A 925 8.43 -1.19 0.39
CA SER A 925 9.50 -1.37 1.38
C SER A 925 9.96 -2.82 1.45
N GLY A 926 11.24 -3.10 1.21
CA GLY A 926 11.87 -4.43 1.30
C GLY A 926 12.20 -4.88 2.73
N ASN A 927 12.30 -3.92 3.67
CA ASN A 927 12.67 -4.18 5.06
C ASN A 927 14.05 -4.80 5.26
N ALA A 928 14.19 -6.10 5.48
CA ALA A 928 15.49 -6.70 5.78
C ALA A 928 15.69 -7.90 4.88
N GLY A 929 16.80 -7.97 4.16
CA GLY A 929 16.83 -8.93 3.09
C GLY A 929 17.93 -8.71 2.10
N ALA A 930 17.79 -9.31 0.93
CA ALA A 930 18.49 -8.82 -0.26
C ALA A 930 17.40 -8.81 -1.31
N ASP A 931 16.75 -7.66 -1.38
CA ASP A 931 15.41 -7.49 -1.90
C ASP A 931 15.46 -6.98 -3.34
N THR A 932 14.41 -7.25 -4.09
CA THR A 932 14.22 -6.82 -5.47
C THR A 932 12.96 -5.98 -5.54
N LEU A 933 13.10 -4.68 -5.78
CA LEU A 933 11.98 -3.74 -5.83
C LEU A 933 11.80 -3.25 -7.27
N VAL A 934 10.56 -3.28 -7.75
CA VAL A 934 10.13 -2.77 -9.06
C VAL A 934 8.99 -1.79 -8.78
N GLY A 935 9.19 -0.49 -8.96
CA GLY A 935 8.12 0.49 -8.78
C GLY A 935 6.94 0.22 -9.72
N GLY A 936 7.25 -0.01 -10.99
CA GLY A 936 6.21 -0.03 -12.02
C GLY A 936 6.00 1.39 -12.53
N ALA A 937 4.85 1.69 -13.13
CA ALA A 937 4.59 3.05 -13.57
C ALA A 937 4.06 3.88 -12.41
N GLY A 938 4.31 5.19 -12.44
CA GLY A 938 3.99 6.07 -11.31
C GLY A 938 5.26 6.60 -10.67
N ASN A 939 5.16 7.60 -9.79
CA ASN A 939 6.32 8.11 -9.08
C ASN A 939 6.43 7.37 -7.76
N ASP A 940 7.25 6.33 -7.73
CA ASP A 940 7.24 5.39 -6.62
C ASP A 940 8.28 5.76 -5.56
N THR A 941 8.08 5.23 -4.36
CA THR A 941 9.07 5.29 -3.28
C THR A 941 9.49 3.86 -2.95
N LEU A 942 10.77 3.56 -3.17
CA LEU A 942 11.36 2.24 -3.02
C LEU A 942 12.37 2.25 -1.87
N ASP A 943 12.05 1.62 -0.75
CA ASP A 943 12.96 1.46 0.38
C ASP A 943 13.51 0.04 0.43
N GLY A 944 14.78 -0.17 0.09
CA GLY A 944 15.43 -1.48 0.17
C GLY A 944 15.67 -1.93 1.61
N GLY A 945 15.82 -0.98 2.54
CA GLY A 945 16.06 -1.28 3.94
C GLY A 945 17.45 -1.86 4.21
N ALA A 946 17.52 -3.08 4.75
CA ALA A 946 18.74 -3.67 5.27
C ALA A 946 19.17 -4.93 4.50
N GLY A 947 20.10 -4.75 3.56
CA GLY A 947 21.01 -5.78 3.10
C GLY A 947 21.71 -5.42 1.81
N ASP A 948 21.67 -6.29 0.80
CA ASP A 948 22.23 -6.01 -0.54
C ASP A 948 21.05 -5.93 -1.51
N ASP A 949 20.45 -4.75 -1.60
CA ASP A 949 19.13 -4.58 -2.21
C ASP A 949 19.26 -4.12 -3.67
N THR A 950 18.25 -4.44 -4.47
CA THR A 950 18.24 -4.21 -5.92
C THR A 950 16.94 -3.55 -6.35
N ALA A 951 17.00 -2.31 -6.81
CA ALA A 951 15.91 -1.74 -7.58
C ALA A 951 16.04 -2.16 -9.04
N VAL A 952 14.96 -2.65 -9.64
CA VAL A 952 14.93 -3.16 -11.00
C VAL A 952 14.06 -2.27 -11.85
N PHE A 953 14.65 -1.83 -12.96
CA PHE A 953 14.02 -0.96 -13.92
C PHE A 953 13.87 -1.69 -15.27
N SER A 954 12.76 -1.43 -15.96
CA SER A 954 12.32 -2.16 -17.15
C SER A 954 13.13 -1.85 -18.43
N GLY A 955 14.07 -0.91 -18.36
CA GLY A 955 14.87 -0.35 -19.45
C GLY A 955 16.38 -0.52 -19.26
N ASN A 956 17.16 -0.03 -20.21
CA ASN A 956 18.63 0.03 -20.11
C ASN A 956 19.06 1.25 -19.31
N PHE A 957 20.24 1.26 -18.69
CA PHE A 957 20.72 2.40 -17.89
C PHE A 957 20.72 3.73 -18.64
N ALA A 958 20.93 3.70 -19.96
CA ALA A 958 20.89 4.90 -20.80
C ALA A 958 19.50 5.56 -20.87
N ASP A 959 18.46 4.82 -20.51
CA ASP A 959 17.07 5.26 -20.48
C ASP A 959 16.73 6.01 -19.17
N TYR A 960 17.63 6.01 -18.19
CA TYR A 960 17.37 6.57 -16.86
C TYR A 960 18.37 7.65 -16.50
N GLN A 961 17.85 8.67 -15.85
CA GLN A 961 18.64 9.60 -15.09
C GLN A 961 18.71 9.12 -13.64
N VAL A 962 19.91 8.70 -13.22
CA VAL A 962 20.19 8.37 -11.82
C VAL A 962 20.81 9.58 -11.14
N THR A 963 20.10 10.14 -10.18
CA THR A 963 20.52 11.30 -9.38
C THR A 963 20.80 10.83 -7.96
N ASP A 964 22.02 11.04 -7.45
CA ASP A 964 22.26 10.88 -6.01
C ASP A 964 21.72 12.09 -5.24
N LEU A 965 20.91 11.80 -4.23
CA LEU A 965 20.35 12.78 -3.30
C LEU A 965 21.18 12.89 -2.01
N GLY A 966 22.20 12.04 -1.85
CA GLY A 966 23.11 12.01 -0.72
C GLY A 966 22.62 11.12 0.41
N GLY A 967 23.57 10.62 1.22
CA GLY A 967 23.25 9.75 2.36
C GLY A 967 22.91 8.30 2.00
N GLY A 968 23.09 7.90 0.73
CA GLY A 968 22.69 6.58 0.22
C GLY A 968 21.33 6.59 -0.49
N ASN A 969 20.72 7.76 -0.67
CA ASN A 969 19.44 7.94 -1.33
C ASN A 969 19.63 8.30 -2.80
N VAL A 970 18.84 7.72 -3.68
CA VAL A 970 18.96 7.86 -5.14
C VAL A 970 17.60 8.16 -5.72
N GLN A 971 17.51 9.07 -6.67
CA GLN A 971 16.36 9.20 -7.53
C GLN A 971 16.68 8.56 -8.88
N VAL A 972 15.78 7.74 -9.40
CA VAL A 972 15.92 7.15 -10.73
C VAL A 972 14.72 7.59 -11.55
N ALA A 973 14.95 8.52 -12.48
CA ALA A 973 13.92 9.05 -13.34
C ALA A 973 14.01 8.40 -14.72
N ASP A 974 12.97 7.67 -15.13
CA ASP A 974 12.84 7.11 -16.46
C ASP A 974 12.60 8.21 -17.49
N GLN A 975 13.55 8.36 -18.42
CA GLN A 975 13.54 9.39 -19.45
C GLN A 975 12.76 8.98 -20.70
N ARG A 976 12.19 7.78 -20.72
CA ARG A 976 11.38 7.27 -21.84
C ARG A 976 9.98 7.89 -21.81
N VAL A 977 9.44 8.18 -22.99
CA VAL A 977 8.10 8.75 -23.16
C VAL A 977 7.04 7.81 -22.59
N GLY A 978 6.09 8.36 -21.82
CA GLY A 978 5.11 7.60 -21.05
C GLY A 978 5.60 7.12 -19.69
N SER A 979 6.90 7.33 -19.39
CA SER A 979 7.58 7.00 -18.13
C SER A 979 7.07 5.68 -17.53
N PRO A 980 7.29 4.54 -18.21
CA PRO A 980 6.77 3.24 -17.77
C PRO A 980 7.29 2.83 -16.40
N ASP A 981 8.41 3.41 -15.96
CA ASP A 981 8.90 3.28 -14.58
C ASP A 981 8.85 4.60 -13.77
N GLY A 982 8.27 5.68 -14.32
CA GLY A 982 8.14 6.98 -13.66
C GLY A 982 9.42 7.60 -13.08
N THR A 983 9.24 8.43 -12.05
CA THR A 983 10.35 9.00 -11.27
C THR A 983 10.33 8.44 -9.86
N ASP A 984 11.28 7.53 -9.60
CA ASP A 984 11.32 6.77 -8.37
C ASP A 984 12.32 7.36 -7.37
N PHE A 985 11.94 7.36 -6.10
CA PHE A 985 12.79 7.73 -4.97
C PHE A 985 13.22 6.48 -4.23
N LEU A 986 14.53 6.23 -4.20
CA LEU A 986 15.14 5.04 -3.64
C LEU A 986 15.90 5.37 -2.36
N THR A 987 15.67 4.58 -1.31
CA THR A 987 16.45 4.59 -0.07
C THR A 987 16.95 3.18 0.24
N GLY A 988 18.15 3.06 0.80
CA GLY A 988 18.67 1.74 1.20
C GLY A 988 18.82 0.74 0.03
N ILE A 989 19.11 1.22 -1.19
CA ILE A 989 19.33 0.37 -2.36
C ILE A 989 20.81 0.37 -2.73
N GLU A 990 21.44 -0.80 -2.75
CA GLU A 990 22.86 -0.94 -3.12
C GLU A 990 23.05 -1.09 -4.62
N ASN A 991 22.09 -1.70 -5.31
CA ASN A 991 22.19 -2.06 -6.72
C ASN A 991 21.02 -1.50 -7.53
N LEU A 992 21.34 -0.86 -8.64
CA LEU A 992 20.38 -0.44 -9.65
C LEU A 992 20.53 -1.40 -10.82
N GLN A 993 19.53 -2.22 -11.07
CA GLN A 993 19.52 -3.19 -12.15
C GLN A 993 18.71 -2.66 -13.33
N PHE A 994 19.41 -2.52 -14.44
CA PHE A 994 18.87 -2.20 -15.75
C PHE A 994 19.02 -3.43 -16.66
N ASN A 995 18.35 -3.41 -17.80
CA ASN A 995 18.40 -4.47 -18.80
C ASN A 995 19.81 -4.75 -19.33
N ASP A 996 20.68 -3.74 -19.40
CA ASP A 996 22.02 -3.82 -19.97
C ASP A 996 23.16 -3.90 -18.94
N GLN A 997 22.93 -3.48 -17.69
CA GLN A 997 23.94 -3.48 -16.64
C GLN A 997 23.35 -3.35 -15.23
N ILE A 998 24.18 -3.67 -14.23
CA ILE A 998 23.91 -3.40 -12.81
C ILE A 998 24.93 -2.37 -12.33
N ILE A 999 24.46 -1.33 -11.66
CA ILE A 999 25.29 -0.27 -11.08
C ILE A 999 25.18 -0.33 -9.57
N THR A 1000 26.33 -0.38 -8.89
CA THR A 1000 26.36 -0.23 -7.44
C THR A 1000 26.31 1.25 -7.09
N VAL A 1001 25.44 1.65 -6.17
CA VAL A 1001 25.17 3.06 -5.86
C VAL A 1001 26.41 3.82 -5.36
N ASP A 1002 27.39 3.13 -4.73
CA ASP A 1002 28.69 3.72 -4.36
C ASP A 1002 29.56 4.12 -5.59
N ASP A 1003 29.32 3.53 -6.76
CA ASP A 1003 29.99 3.86 -8.04
C ASP A 1003 29.23 4.93 -8.87
N ALA A 1004 27.92 5.14 -8.64
CA ALA A 1004 27.09 6.15 -9.33
C ALA A 1004 27.38 7.59 -8.89
N LEU A 1005 28.08 7.74 -7.76
CA LEU A 1005 28.22 8.96 -6.98
C LEU A 1005 29.48 9.81 -7.29
N THR A 1006 30.08 9.62 -8.47
CA THR A 1006 31.21 10.47 -8.91
C THR A 1006 30.94 11.11 -10.26
N PRO A 1007 30.53 12.40 -10.31
CA PRO A 1007 30.49 13.15 -11.55
C PRO A 1007 31.91 13.41 -12.10
N PRO A 1008 32.12 13.41 -13.42
CA PRO A 1008 33.40 13.70 -14.04
C PRO A 1008 33.77 15.19 -13.84
N LEU A 1009 34.93 15.48 -13.22
CA LEU A 1009 35.42 16.86 -13.07
C LEU A 1009 35.65 17.54 -14.44
N ALA A 1010 35.12 18.76 -14.61
CA ALA A 1010 35.37 19.61 -15.77
C ALA A 1010 36.88 19.82 -16.00
N ALA A 1011 37.29 19.71 -17.27
CA ALA A 1011 38.63 19.32 -17.68
C ALA A 1011 39.78 20.36 -17.51
N ASP A 1012 39.70 21.40 -16.65
CA ASP A 1012 40.77 22.42 -16.66
C ASP A 1012 41.10 23.20 -15.36
N ASP A 1013 40.58 22.80 -14.19
CA ASP A 1013 41.07 23.28 -12.88
C ASP A 1013 41.38 22.08 -11.96
N HIS A 1014 42.61 22.00 -11.44
CA HIS A 1014 43.08 20.87 -10.63
C HIS A 1014 42.92 21.14 -9.12
N LEU A 1015 42.08 20.36 -8.43
CA LEU A 1015 41.96 20.36 -6.97
C LEU A 1015 42.83 19.26 -6.36
N LEU A 1016 43.71 19.61 -5.42
CA LEU A 1016 44.61 18.67 -4.74
C LEU A 1016 44.39 18.66 -3.22
N ARG A 1017 44.05 17.50 -2.65
CA ARG A 1017 43.91 17.28 -1.19
C ARG A 1017 45.16 16.59 -0.63
N VAL A 1018 45.80 17.17 0.39
CA VAL A 1018 47.10 16.69 0.94
C VAL A 1018 47.04 16.57 2.47
N LEU A 1019 47.65 15.55 3.06
CA LEU A 1019 47.73 15.39 4.52
C LEU A 1019 48.86 16.25 5.13
N ALA A 1020 48.72 16.70 6.38
CA ALA A 1020 49.65 17.65 7.02
C ALA A 1020 51.12 17.19 7.19
N ASP A 1021 51.44 15.92 6.90
CA ASP A 1021 52.79 15.35 6.88
C ASP A 1021 53.20 14.73 5.52
N GLY A 1022 52.35 14.83 4.49
CA GLY A 1022 52.55 14.23 3.17
C GLY A 1022 53.08 15.22 2.13
N ALA A 1023 53.94 14.75 1.22
CA ALA A 1023 54.31 15.46 0.00
C ALA A 1023 53.47 14.92 -1.17
N ALA A 1024 52.88 15.81 -1.97
CA ALA A 1024 52.11 15.46 -3.15
C ALA A 1024 52.93 15.77 -4.42
N ALA A 1025 52.80 14.95 -5.46
CA ALA A 1025 53.42 15.16 -6.76
C ALA A 1025 52.48 14.72 -7.89
N GLY A 1026 52.45 15.47 -8.99
CA GLY A 1026 51.54 15.24 -10.11
C GLY A 1026 52.03 15.90 -11.40
N ASP A 1027 51.22 15.83 -12.46
CA ASP A 1027 51.48 16.41 -13.78
C ASP A 1027 50.26 17.24 -14.22
N LEU A 1028 50.46 18.48 -14.66
CA LEU A 1028 49.38 19.47 -14.83
C LEU A 1028 48.83 19.55 -16.26
N ASP A 1029 49.65 19.24 -17.27
CA ASP A 1029 49.26 19.19 -18.68
C ASP A 1029 49.72 17.85 -19.27
N THR A 1030 48.78 16.97 -19.63
CA THR A 1030 49.15 15.64 -20.16
C THR A 1030 49.76 15.66 -21.58
N ASP A 1031 50.09 16.84 -22.12
CA ASP A 1031 50.74 17.06 -23.42
C ASP A 1031 52.12 17.78 -23.32
N THR A 1032 52.78 18.01 -24.46
CA THR A 1032 54.24 18.29 -24.51
C THR A 1032 54.61 19.79 -24.52
N VAL A 1033 53.74 20.67 -24.01
CA VAL A 1033 53.96 22.12 -23.99
C VAL A 1033 54.75 22.52 -22.73
N ALA A 1034 55.43 23.67 -22.78
CA ALA A 1034 56.31 24.10 -21.71
C ALA A 1034 55.62 25.08 -20.76
N VAL A 1035 55.39 24.67 -19.51
CA VAL A 1035 54.77 25.51 -18.48
C VAL A 1035 55.78 26.42 -17.77
N THR A 1036 55.34 27.58 -17.28
CA THR A 1036 56.18 28.51 -16.51
C THR A 1036 55.44 29.06 -15.29
N LEU A 1037 56.03 28.93 -14.09
CA LEU A 1037 55.42 29.43 -12.86
C LEU A 1037 55.26 30.96 -12.87
N VAL A 1038 54.08 31.44 -12.47
CA VAL A 1038 53.70 32.86 -12.36
C VAL A 1038 53.72 33.33 -10.91
N SER A 1039 53.10 32.58 -10.01
CA SER A 1039 53.13 32.84 -8.56
C SER A 1039 53.20 31.53 -7.77
N ASP A 1040 53.98 31.55 -6.69
CA ASP A 1040 54.27 30.38 -5.87
C ASP A 1040 53.28 30.20 -4.70
N VAL A 1041 53.30 29.03 -4.05
CA VAL A 1041 52.51 28.71 -2.86
C VAL A 1041 52.92 29.55 -1.64
N SER A 1042 51.97 29.82 -0.74
CA SER A 1042 52.16 30.70 0.41
C SER A 1042 52.48 29.97 1.72
N ASN A 1043 52.06 28.71 1.87
CA ASN A 1043 52.09 27.94 3.11
C ASN A 1043 52.71 26.52 2.95
N GLY A 1044 53.59 26.36 1.96
CA GLY A 1044 54.35 25.14 1.70
C GLY A 1044 55.55 25.40 0.81
N SER A 1045 56.08 24.34 0.19
CA SER A 1045 57.13 24.42 -0.82
C SER A 1045 56.68 23.72 -2.09
N LEU A 1046 56.68 24.44 -3.22
CA LEU A 1046 56.38 23.91 -4.55
C LEU A 1046 57.66 23.82 -5.40
N THR A 1047 57.76 22.75 -6.19
CA THR A 1047 58.69 22.67 -7.33
C THR A 1047 57.86 22.38 -8.58
N LEU A 1048 57.81 23.31 -9.53
CA LEU A 1048 57.17 23.13 -10.84
C LEU A 1048 58.25 23.00 -11.93
N ASN A 1049 58.22 21.91 -12.67
CA ASN A 1049 59.10 21.65 -13.81
C ASN A 1049 58.48 22.19 -15.11
N ALA A 1050 59.30 22.38 -16.13
CA ALA A 1050 58.86 22.95 -17.40
C ALA A 1050 58.02 21.99 -18.27
N ASP A 1051 57.78 20.77 -17.81
CA ASP A 1051 57.04 19.70 -18.49
C ASP A 1051 55.74 19.35 -17.73
N GLY A 1052 55.15 20.32 -17.03
CA GLY A 1052 53.88 20.13 -16.31
C GLY A 1052 54.02 19.54 -14.91
N THR A 1053 55.08 18.76 -14.68
CA THR A 1053 55.23 18.01 -13.43
C THR A 1053 55.55 18.91 -12.23
N TYR A 1054 54.89 18.65 -11.10
CA TYR A 1054 55.09 19.40 -9.86
C TYR A 1054 55.20 18.53 -8.61
N SER A 1055 55.81 19.09 -7.56
CA SER A 1055 55.72 18.55 -6.21
C SER A 1055 55.45 19.65 -5.18
N TYR A 1056 54.52 19.40 -4.27
CA TYR A 1056 54.13 20.29 -3.19
C TYR A 1056 54.31 19.60 -1.83
N THR A 1057 54.84 20.32 -0.85
CA THR A 1057 54.92 19.86 0.55
C THR A 1057 54.42 20.98 1.47
N PRO A 1058 53.36 20.75 2.26
CA PRO A 1058 52.85 21.76 3.18
C PRO A 1058 53.86 22.05 4.30
N ALA A 1059 53.84 23.27 4.83
CA ALA A 1059 54.65 23.61 6.00
C ALA A 1059 54.20 22.77 7.21
N MET A 1060 55.15 22.25 8.00
CA MET A 1060 54.82 21.39 9.15
C MET A 1060 53.78 22.04 10.07
N GLY A 1061 52.62 21.38 10.19
CA GLY A 1061 51.51 21.80 11.04
C GLY A 1061 50.52 22.78 10.41
N PHE A 1062 50.61 23.05 9.10
CA PHE A 1062 49.62 23.83 8.38
C PHE A 1062 48.37 23.00 8.06
N SER A 1063 47.19 23.55 8.36
CA SER A 1063 45.89 23.06 7.90
C SER A 1063 45.07 24.25 7.38
N GLY A 1064 44.47 24.11 6.20
CA GLY A 1064 43.84 25.21 5.46
C GLY A 1064 44.15 25.16 3.96
N VAL A 1065 43.80 26.24 3.25
CA VAL A 1065 43.92 26.34 1.77
C VAL A 1065 45.24 27.04 1.37
N ASP A 1066 45.91 26.53 0.34
CA ASP A 1066 47.08 27.13 -0.33
C ASP A 1066 46.89 27.11 -1.86
N SER A 1067 47.68 27.86 -2.63
CA SER A 1067 47.52 27.92 -4.10
C SER A 1067 48.74 28.45 -4.84
N PHE A 1068 48.93 28.06 -6.10
CA PHE A 1068 49.93 28.64 -7.00
C PHE A 1068 49.38 28.83 -8.42
N VAL A 1069 50.06 29.64 -9.23
CA VAL A 1069 49.63 30.02 -10.58
C VAL A 1069 50.76 29.81 -11.57
N TYR A 1070 50.45 29.29 -12.76
CA TYR A 1070 51.41 29.03 -13.83
C TYR A 1070 50.87 29.45 -15.21
N LEU A 1071 51.77 29.59 -16.19
CA LEU A 1071 51.43 29.82 -17.59
C LEU A 1071 51.59 28.51 -18.34
N ASP A 1072 50.54 28.11 -19.05
CA ASP A 1072 50.57 27.05 -20.05
C ASP A 1072 50.16 27.63 -21.40
N GLY A 1073 51.00 27.45 -22.43
CA GLY A 1073 50.78 28.06 -23.74
C GLY A 1073 50.69 29.60 -23.76
N GLY A 1074 50.98 30.28 -22.65
CA GLY A 1074 50.79 31.73 -22.46
C GLY A 1074 49.49 32.14 -21.77
N VAL A 1075 48.69 31.17 -21.30
CA VAL A 1075 47.45 31.35 -20.52
C VAL A 1075 47.72 31.08 -19.05
N GLU A 1076 47.24 31.97 -18.18
CA GLU A 1076 47.45 31.89 -16.73
C GLU A 1076 46.43 30.92 -16.11
N ARG A 1077 46.90 29.88 -15.42
CA ARG A 1077 46.10 28.80 -14.79
C ARG A 1077 46.42 28.72 -13.28
N THR A 1078 45.43 28.38 -12.45
CA THR A 1078 45.57 28.36 -10.97
C THR A 1078 45.37 26.95 -10.42
N VAL A 1079 46.18 26.55 -9.42
CA VAL A 1079 46.02 25.30 -8.68
C VAL A 1079 45.68 25.62 -7.23
N ARG A 1080 44.57 25.06 -6.71
CA ARG A 1080 44.13 25.19 -5.32
C ARG A 1080 44.42 23.91 -4.53
N ILE A 1081 44.96 24.05 -3.32
CA ILE A 1081 45.42 22.94 -2.47
C ILE A 1081 44.74 23.02 -1.09
N GLU A 1082 44.21 21.91 -0.59
CA GLU A 1082 43.57 21.83 0.74
C GLU A 1082 44.26 20.80 1.65
N VAL A 1083 44.59 21.18 2.90
CA VAL A 1083 45.37 20.34 3.84
C VAL A 1083 44.58 19.93 5.10
N GLY A 1084 44.35 18.62 5.29
CA GLY A 1084 43.49 18.03 6.36
C GLY A 1084 44.18 17.10 7.38
N LEU A 1085 43.49 16.75 8.48
CA LEU A 1085 43.94 15.87 9.59
C LEU A 1085 43.13 14.55 9.59
N GLY A 1086 43.71 13.43 9.16
CA GLY A 1086 43.00 12.14 9.00
C GLY A 1086 43.05 11.19 10.20
N GLY A 1087 41.93 10.50 10.48
CA GLY A 1087 41.79 9.44 11.48
C GLY A 1087 41.21 8.14 10.90
N SER A 1088 42.07 7.17 10.62
CA SER A 1088 41.84 5.71 10.58
C SER A 1088 43.23 5.05 10.49
N GLY A 1089 43.52 4.05 11.32
CA GLY A 1089 44.88 3.54 11.58
C GLY A 1089 45.50 2.67 10.46
N PRO A 1090 46.84 2.49 10.40
CA PRO A 1090 47.56 2.21 9.17
C PRO A 1090 47.78 0.72 8.85
N ALA A 1091 47.82 0.39 7.55
CA ALA A 1091 48.41 -0.84 7.03
C ALA A 1091 49.96 -0.79 7.14
N VAL A 1092 50.57 -1.86 7.65
CA VAL A 1092 52.03 -2.06 7.64
C VAL A 1092 52.35 -3.25 6.73
N SER A 1093 53.25 -3.06 5.77
CA SER A 1093 53.70 -4.13 4.86
C SER A 1093 54.93 -4.88 5.40
N VAL A 1094 54.96 -6.20 5.19
CA VAL A 1094 56.18 -7.01 5.35
C VAL A 1094 56.40 -7.80 4.05
N ASN A 1095 57.48 -7.49 3.32
CA ASN A 1095 57.91 -8.15 2.07
C ASN A 1095 56.91 -8.08 0.89
N ASN A 1096 56.27 -6.93 0.68
CA ASN A 1096 55.57 -6.60 -0.58
C ASN A 1096 54.38 -7.51 -0.99
N THR A 1097 53.72 -8.13 -0.02
CA THR A 1097 52.38 -8.70 -0.22
C THR A 1097 51.44 -8.04 0.79
N ALA A 1098 50.23 -7.65 0.37
CA ALA A 1098 49.19 -7.20 1.30
C ALA A 1098 48.78 -8.40 2.17
N ILE A 1099 48.77 -8.22 3.49
CA ILE A 1099 48.40 -9.30 4.42
C ILE A 1099 47.39 -8.76 5.42
N PHE A 1100 46.27 -9.47 5.55
CA PHE A 1100 45.29 -9.19 6.60
C PHE A 1100 45.87 -9.61 7.95
N VAL A 1101 45.93 -8.64 8.85
CA VAL A 1101 46.38 -8.81 10.24
C VAL A 1101 45.13 -9.10 11.07
N GLY A 1102 45.08 -10.28 11.67
CA GLY A 1102 44.01 -10.65 12.58
C GLY A 1102 44.28 -10.11 13.99
N ASP A 1103 43.85 -10.87 15.00
CA ASP A 1103 43.91 -10.48 16.41
C ASP A 1103 45.34 -10.17 16.91
N ILE A 1104 45.47 -9.19 17.82
CA ILE A 1104 46.77 -8.66 18.29
C ILE A 1104 46.86 -8.76 19.82
N ALA A 1105 47.91 -9.43 20.31
CA ALA A 1105 48.19 -9.51 21.74
C ALA A 1105 49.57 -8.97 22.11
N SER A 1106 49.59 -8.08 23.11
CA SER A 1106 50.82 -7.56 23.71
C SER A 1106 51.54 -8.61 24.57
N LEU A 1107 52.88 -8.65 24.51
CA LEU A 1107 53.71 -9.58 25.26
C LEU A 1107 54.32 -8.92 26.51
N ALA A 1108 54.38 -9.66 27.61
CA ALA A 1108 54.98 -9.18 28.86
C ALA A 1108 56.51 -9.03 28.70
N GLY A 1109 56.98 -7.79 28.60
CA GLY A 1109 58.39 -7.44 28.35
C GLY A 1109 58.60 -6.51 27.17
N GLY A 1110 57.55 -6.19 26.42
CA GLY A 1110 57.58 -5.32 25.25
C GLY A 1110 57.49 -6.09 23.93
N GLY A 1111 56.67 -5.60 23.01
CA GLY A 1111 56.31 -6.16 21.71
C GLY A 1111 54.88 -6.72 21.66
N TYR A 1112 54.47 -7.19 20.48
CA TYR A 1112 53.19 -7.83 20.26
C TYR A 1112 53.30 -9.03 19.29
N VAL A 1113 52.33 -9.93 19.33
CA VAL A 1113 52.17 -11.04 18.40
C VAL A 1113 50.83 -10.92 17.72
N THR A 1114 50.77 -11.29 16.45
CA THR A 1114 49.54 -11.25 15.66
C THR A 1114 49.43 -12.46 14.74
N THR A 1115 48.19 -12.83 14.41
CA THR A 1115 47.88 -13.83 13.38
C THR A 1115 47.86 -13.18 12.00
N VAL A 1116 48.37 -13.92 11.03
CA VAL A 1116 48.66 -13.43 9.68
C VAL A 1116 48.10 -14.46 8.72
N SER A 1117 47.08 -14.07 7.94
CA SER A 1117 46.39 -14.96 6.99
C SER A 1117 46.75 -14.62 5.55
N THR A 1118 47.11 -15.64 4.76
CA THR A 1118 47.32 -15.51 3.32
C THR A 1118 46.48 -16.57 2.59
N GLY A 1119 45.27 -16.19 2.18
CA GLY A 1119 44.30 -17.14 1.63
C GLY A 1119 43.92 -18.21 2.66
N SER A 1120 43.89 -19.48 2.26
CA SER A 1120 43.40 -20.56 3.11
C SER A 1120 44.34 -20.99 4.26
N VAL A 1121 45.50 -20.34 4.49
CA VAL A 1121 46.50 -20.78 5.50
C VAL A 1121 46.83 -19.67 6.50
N VAL A 1122 46.79 -20.00 7.79
CA VAL A 1122 47.02 -19.06 8.89
C VAL A 1122 48.39 -19.30 9.56
N SER A 1123 49.08 -18.21 9.87
CA SER A 1123 50.38 -18.17 10.56
C SER A 1123 50.39 -17.14 11.70
N THR A 1124 51.41 -17.14 12.56
CA THR A 1124 51.63 -16.05 13.54
C THR A 1124 52.99 -15.39 13.34
N GLN A 1125 53.05 -14.07 13.55
CA GLN A 1125 54.27 -13.26 13.47
C GLN A 1125 54.41 -12.37 14.70
N ARG A 1126 55.62 -12.31 15.26
CA ARG A 1126 55.95 -11.44 16.39
C ARG A 1126 56.63 -10.16 15.94
N PHE A 1127 56.38 -9.09 16.71
CA PHE A 1127 56.93 -7.77 16.53
C PHE A 1127 57.48 -7.23 17.86
N ASN A 1128 58.59 -6.49 17.82
CA ASN A 1128 59.12 -5.80 19.00
C ASN A 1128 58.36 -4.47 19.25
N ASP A 1129 58.69 -3.75 20.32
CA ASP A 1129 58.09 -2.45 20.68
C ASP A 1129 58.27 -1.34 19.63
N GLN A 1130 59.10 -1.58 18.62
CA GLN A 1130 59.38 -0.67 17.51
C GLN A 1130 58.68 -1.10 16.22
N GLY A 1131 57.84 -2.15 16.27
CA GLY A 1131 57.08 -2.66 15.14
C GLY A 1131 57.88 -3.52 14.16
N GLU A 1132 59.09 -3.96 14.52
CA GLU A 1132 59.92 -4.80 13.65
C GLU A 1132 59.68 -6.29 13.91
N ALA A 1133 59.58 -7.09 12.85
CA ALA A 1133 59.34 -8.53 12.93
C ALA A 1133 60.50 -9.29 13.61
N VAL A 1134 60.20 -10.07 14.64
CA VAL A 1134 61.16 -10.87 15.40
C VAL A 1134 60.95 -12.36 15.12
N GLY A 1135 61.87 -12.95 14.34
CA GLY A 1135 61.78 -14.36 13.91
C GLY A 1135 60.93 -14.57 12.66
N SER A 1136 60.92 -15.81 12.14
CA SER A 1136 60.14 -16.18 10.95
C SER A 1136 58.68 -16.51 11.32
N PRO A 1137 57.70 -16.28 10.41
CA PRO A 1137 56.30 -16.61 10.66
C PRO A 1137 56.14 -18.10 10.92
N LEU A 1138 55.34 -18.45 11.93
CA LEU A 1138 55.10 -19.85 12.31
C LEU A 1138 53.75 -20.32 11.74
N LEU A 1139 53.77 -21.37 10.93
CA LEU A 1139 52.58 -21.89 10.25
C LEU A 1139 51.72 -22.72 11.21
N ILE A 1140 50.40 -22.47 11.23
CA ILE A 1140 49.49 -23.07 12.23
C ILE A 1140 48.43 -23.98 11.58
N GLY A 1141 47.97 -23.70 10.36
CA GLY A 1141 47.06 -24.58 9.60
C GLY A 1141 45.91 -23.85 8.89
N GLN A 1142 44.81 -24.57 8.61
CA GLN A 1142 43.55 -24.05 8.03
C GLN A 1142 42.38 -24.28 9.02
N PRO A 1143 42.26 -23.50 10.10
CA PRO A 1143 41.11 -23.60 11.02
C PRO A 1143 39.83 -23.09 10.35
N LEU A 1144 38.65 -23.45 10.89
CA LEU A 1144 37.35 -23.03 10.37
C LEU A 1144 37.08 -21.54 10.60
N ASN A 1145 37.51 -21.02 11.76
CA ASN A 1145 37.33 -19.64 12.20
C ASN A 1145 38.68 -18.94 12.46
N SER A 1146 38.66 -17.60 12.53
CA SER A 1146 39.86 -16.78 12.78
C SER A 1146 40.45 -17.08 14.18
N PRO A 1147 41.75 -17.46 14.29
CA PRO A 1147 42.33 -17.84 15.58
C PRO A 1147 42.66 -16.65 16.48
N GLU A 1148 42.33 -16.79 17.76
CA GLU A 1148 42.65 -15.82 18.83
C GLU A 1148 44.03 -16.10 19.46
N VAL A 1149 44.74 -15.02 19.83
CA VAL A 1149 46.07 -15.10 20.46
C VAL A 1149 46.09 -14.37 21.78
N ILE A 1150 46.66 -15.00 22.80
CA ILE A 1150 46.82 -14.40 24.13
C ILE A 1150 48.27 -14.43 24.56
N GLY A 1151 48.79 -13.26 24.95
CA GLY A 1151 50.13 -13.11 25.54
C GLY A 1151 50.17 -13.60 26.98
N LEU A 1152 51.18 -14.40 27.32
CA LEU A 1152 51.37 -14.91 28.67
C LEU A 1152 52.38 -14.05 29.46
N SER A 1153 52.21 -14.03 30.78
CA SER A 1153 53.06 -13.25 31.68
C SER A 1153 54.53 -13.72 31.73
N ASP A 1154 54.83 -14.92 31.25
CA ASP A 1154 56.19 -15.46 31.14
C ASP A 1154 56.87 -15.13 29.80
N GLY A 1155 56.23 -14.30 28.96
CA GLY A 1155 56.72 -13.85 27.67
C GLY A 1155 56.40 -14.81 26.51
N GLY A 1156 55.81 -15.98 26.78
CA GLY A 1156 55.25 -16.88 25.78
C GLY A 1156 53.83 -16.46 25.33
N PHE A 1157 53.21 -17.25 24.47
CA PHE A 1157 51.83 -16.99 24.00
C PHE A 1157 51.06 -18.28 23.75
N VAL A 1158 49.74 -18.17 23.73
CA VAL A 1158 48.80 -19.26 23.47
C VAL A 1158 47.95 -18.91 22.27
N VAL A 1159 47.69 -19.90 21.42
CA VAL A 1159 46.79 -19.77 20.27
C VAL A 1159 45.63 -20.75 20.44
N GLY A 1160 44.40 -20.23 20.39
CA GLY A 1160 43.17 -21.00 20.31
C GLY A 1160 42.82 -21.28 18.85
N LEU A 1161 42.48 -22.52 18.51
CA LEU A 1161 42.19 -22.95 17.14
C LEU A 1161 40.92 -23.78 17.13
N GLU A 1162 39.96 -23.40 16.31
CA GLU A 1162 38.70 -24.13 16.14
C GLU A 1162 38.72 -24.97 14.85
N TRP A 1163 38.38 -26.25 14.99
CA TRP A 1163 38.33 -27.24 13.91
C TRP A 1163 37.00 -28.00 14.01
N ASP A 1164 36.59 -28.71 12.95
CA ASP A 1164 35.30 -29.44 12.89
C ASP A 1164 35.08 -30.41 14.08
N GLU A 1165 36.16 -30.89 14.71
CA GLU A 1165 36.13 -31.84 15.84
C GLU A 1165 36.24 -31.17 17.24
N GLY A 1166 36.34 -29.83 17.32
CA GLY A 1166 36.37 -29.02 18.57
C GLY A 1166 37.51 -27.99 18.66
N ILE A 1167 37.62 -27.29 19.79
CA ILE A 1167 38.64 -26.25 20.05
C ILE A 1167 39.94 -26.86 20.61
N TYR A 1168 41.07 -26.52 19.98
CA TYR A 1168 42.42 -26.94 20.33
C TYR A 1168 43.28 -25.76 20.77
N VAL A 1169 44.09 -25.97 21.81
CA VAL A 1169 44.95 -24.91 22.35
C VAL A 1169 46.42 -25.32 22.26
N GLN A 1170 47.23 -24.47 21.63
CA GLN A 1170 48.68 -24.66 21.48
C GLN A 1170 49.43 -23.57 22.24
N ARG A 1171 50.42 -23.96 23.07
CA ARG A 1171 51.25 -23.03 23.84
C ARG A 1171 52.67 -22.97 23.29
N TYR A 1172 53.14 -21.75 23.12
CA TYR A 1172 54.48 -21.42 22.66
C TYR A 1172 55.26 -20.66 23.74
N ASP A 1173 56.57 -20.89 23.79
CA ASP A 1173 57.46 -20.18 24.69
C ASP A 1173 57.85 -18.79 24.15
N ALA A 1174 58.60 -18.04 24.97
CA ALA A 1174 59.04 -16.69 24.65
C ALA A 1174 60.00 -16.58 23.47
N ASP A 1175 60.44 -17.70 22.88
CA ASP A 1175 61.26 -17.75 21.67
C ASP A 1175 60.49 -18.35 20.48
N GLY A 1176 59.19 -18.65 20.63
CA GLY A 1176 58.31 -19.17 19.58
C GLY A 1176 58.37 -20.69 19.40
N GLY A 1177 58.99 -21.43 20.32
CA GLY A 1177 59.01 -22.89 20.32
C GLY A 1177 57.72 -23.48 20.87
N LEU A 1178 57.11 -24.44 20.16
CA LEU A 1178 55.92 -25.15 20.67
C LEU A 1178 56.32 -25.99 21.89
N VAL A 1179 55.73 -25.67 23.04
CA VAL A 1179 56.06 -26.29 24.34
C VAL A 1179 54.93 -27.14 24.92
N GLY A 1180 53.73 -27.10 24.33
CA GLY A 1180 52.66 -28.05 24.64
C GLY A 1180 51.39 -27.88 23.82
N THR A 1181 50.65 -28.97 23.63
CA THR A 1181 49.32 -29.02 23.00
C THR A 1181 48.34 -29.67 23.96
N GLY A 1182 47.18 -29.07 24.19
CA GLY A 1182 46.12 -29.63 25.04
C GLY A 1182 44.79 -29.68 24.30
N SER A 1183 44.07 -30.80 24.41
CA SER A 1183 42.68 -30.93 23.99
C SER A 1183 41.78 -30.97 25.23
N THR A 1184 40.80 -30.05 25.30
CA THR A 1184 39.56 -30.01 26.11
C THR A 1184 39.12 -28.55 26.23
N ILE A 1185 37.86 -28.16 26.05
CA ILE A 1185 36.57 -28.79 26.40
C ILE A 1185 35.57 -28.63 25.22
N ALA A 1186 34.60 -29.56 25.15
CA ALA A 1186 33.50 -29.60 24.18
C ALA A 1186 32.58 -28.38 24.22
#